data_AF-A0A2V3HF67-F1
#
_entry.id   AF-A0A2V3HF67-F1
#
_cell.length_a   1.000
_cell.length_b   1.000
_cell.length_c   1.000
_cell.angle_alpha   90.00
_cell.angle_beta   90.00
_cell.angle_gamma   90.00
#
_symmetry.space_group_name_H-M   'P 1'
#
loop_
_entity.id
_entity.type
_entity.pdbx_description
1 polymer ?
#
loop_
_entity_poly.entity_id
_entity_poly.type
_entity_poly.pdbx_seq_one_letter_code
_entity_poly.pdbx_strand_id
1 'polypeptide(L)'
;MTRLAKPLSLLFAMMLLMTTPTVLADDTDGDGVDDANDDFPNDPCAHTDTDGDGLPDTVVSGCSSTVISGFTSFEEPNNGTKYYDYGDQGSDRYLWNNVDQSEVAYNSTGNELGFKLYYESTGGVGLTDGDWFGVVSYNGTVGNFTDGVKGYQMSDIDGITTFELDTVTANSLTFDIYLQDTGYETSGPEDYLIIRFVTATTSTDILNTTGQDIDQAYSAYLGVWTTETVSLGGATGSLEVEFSSNSASETVYLDNIVFTATTTLTEDLDDDNDGWTDSDEADCGTDPIDATSVPTDTNGDGVCDALESDDTDGDGIANEYDDDDDNDGVDDVDDAFPLDASEWEDTDGDGIGNNADTDDDDDGHLDTEEADCGSDPEDSSSTPLDSDGDALCDLLDPDDDNDGVADVADAFPHDSSEWTDTDSDGVGNNADTDDDDDGASDTQENDCGTDPLDSSSTPTDSDGDGICDGIDMDSDNDGVLDADDDFPDDECASLDTDDDSMPDSIIDGCNSLLIEDDDDDDDDWSDVMEANCDSDPLNAHSVPLDTDSDGTCDVDDYDDDDDGYEDAIDSFPLDASEWTDIDGDGTGDNADTDDDGDGWPDSVEEDCGSDATNADSQPSDGDGDGMCDPQDPDDDGDGIADDQDAFPNDPAEWDDTDGDGIGNNADSDDDGDGVSDNEENECGSDSLDAESTPVDVDDDGICDSMDDYIQSPDPVDDEETPGFGTLAGVISMLGAAMFLGRRRE
;
A
#
# COMPACT_ATOMS: atom_id res chain seq x y z
N MET A 1 74.50 -98.59 35.53
CA MET A 1 74.37 -99.69 36.52
C MET A 1 73.06 -99.44 37.25
N THR A 2 72.12 -100.37 37.49
CA THR A 2 71.98 -101.83 37.25
C THR A 2 70.48 -102.14 37.12
N ARG A 3 70.01 -103.00 36.20
CA ARG A 3 69.45 -104.36 36.47
C ARG A 3 68.66 -104.47 37.79
N LEU A 4 67.41 -104.96 37.89
CA LEU A 4 66.52 -105.82 37.06
C LEU A 4 65.04 -105.56 37.53
N ALA A 5 63.90 -106.13 37.07
CA ALA A 5 63.49 -107.17 36.11
C ALA A 5 62.01 -106.91 35.65
N LYS A 6 61.62 -107.05 34.38
CA LYS A 6 60.96 -108.21 33.66
C LYS A 6 59.46 -108.50 33.96
N PRO A 7 58.67 -108.94 32.95
CA PRO A 7 57.20 -108.96 32.98
C PRO A 7 56.56 -110.35 33.25
N LEU A 8 55.23 -110.40 33.31
CA LEU A 8 54.40 -111.62 33.24
C LEU A 8 53.27 -111.45 32.19
N SER A 9 52.59 -112.53 31.81
CA SER A 9 51.66 -112.58 30.67
C SER A 9 50.38 -113.38 30.99
N LEU A 10 49.48 -113.48 29.98
CA LEU A 10 48.11 -114.05 30.00
C LEU A 10 47.07 -113.03 30.52
N LEU A 11 45.82 -113.05 30.04
CA LEU A 11 45.13 -114.04 29.20
C LEU A 11 44.32 -113.36 28.07
N PHE A 12 44.46 -113.80 26.82
CA PHE A 12 43.63 -113.31 25.71
C PHE A 12 42.51 -114.33 25.43
N ALA A 13 41.30 -114.05 25.89
CA ALA A 13 40.17 -114.98 25.81
C ALA A 13 38.83 -114.27 25.60
N MET A 14 38.42 -114.14 24.34
CA MET A 14 37.02 -114.14 23.88
C MET A 14 36.03 -113.26 24.70
N MET A 15 36.07 -111.95 24.47
CA MET A 15 35.09 -111.01 25.02
C MET A 15 34.44 -110.21 23.87
N LEU A 16 33.19 -110.53 23.55
CA LEU A 16 32.31 -109.77 22.66
C LEU A 16 30.85 -110.18 22.94
N LEU A 17 29.92 -109.22 22.93
CA LEU A 17 28.46 -109.42 22.98
C LEU A 17 27.90 -110.12 24.24
N MET A 18 28.03 -109.44 25.38
CA MET A 18 26.92 -109.28 26.33
C MET A 18 26.89 -107.83 26.83
N THR A 19 26.49 -106.92 25.94
CA THR A 19 25.99 -105.61 26.36
C THR A 19 24.58 -105.82 26.89
N THR A 20 24.38 -105.57 28.19
CA THR A 20 23.07 -105.11 28.65
C THR A 20 22.69 -103.84 27.89
N PRO A 21 21.40 -103.53 27.70
CA PRO A 21 21.05 -102.13 27.49
C PRO A 21 21.58 -101.37 28.70
N THR A 22 22.42 -100.37 28.48
CA THR A 22 22.40 -99.20 29.34
C THR A 22 21.00 -98.62 29.22
N VAL A 23 20.38 -98.31 30.34
CA VAL A 23 19.41 -97.21 30.36
C VAL A 23 20.21 -96.02 29.84
N LEU A 24 19.68 -95.29 28.86
CA LEU A 24 20.26 -93.99 28.53
C LEU A 24 20.10 -93.12 29.79
N ALA A 25 20.96 -92.13 29.99
CA ALA A 25 20.50 -91.01 30.80
C ALA A 25 19.21 -90.52 30.13
N ASP A 26 18.15 -90.38 30.92
CA ASP A 26 17.04 -89.56 30.47
C ASP A 26 17.55 -88.12 30.74
N ASP A 27 17.52 -87.33 29.68
CA ASP A 27 18.20 -86.04 29.45
C ASP A 27 17.13 -85.27 28.66
N THR A 28 16.20 -84.68 29.42
CA THR A 28 14.83 -84.42 28.96
C THR A 28 14.72 -83.17 28.07
N ASP A 29 15.56 -82.16 28.29
CA ASP A 29 15.65 -80.96 27.45
C ASP A 29 16.87 -80.95 26.50
N GLY A 30 17.94 -81.69 26.81
CA GLY A 30 19.10 -81.85 25.95
C GLY A 30 20.30 -80.94 26.25
N ASP A 31 20.38 -80.33 27.44
CA ASP A 31 21.57 -79.54 27.85
C ASP A 31 22.85 -80.42 27.92
N GLY A 32 22.72 -81.68 28.36
CA GLY A 32 23.78 -82.67 28.48
C GLY A 32 24.07 -83.20 29.89
N VAL A 33 23.31 -82.80 30.91
CA VAL A 33 23.22 -83.42 32.24
C VAL A 33 22.27 -84.66 32.15
N ASP A 34 21.92 -85.28 33.27
CA ASP A 34 21.12 -86.52 33.39
C ASP A 34 20.09 -86.22 34.49
N ASP A 35 18.77 -86.31 34.19
CA ASP A 35 17.59 -85.81 34.96
C ASP A 35 17.58 -86.12 36.48
N ALA A 36 18.48 -87.00 36.94
CA ALA A 36 18.68 -87.39 38.33
C ALA A 36 19.78 -86.61 39.07
N ASN A 37 20.44 -85.65 38.40
CA ASN A 37 21.54 -84.80 38.90
C ASN A 37 21.46 -83.39 38.25
N ASP A 38 20.25 -83.01 37.85
CA ASP A 38 19.87 -81.76 37.21
C ASP A 38 18.67 -81.25 38.00
N ASP A 39 18.76 -80.03 38.50
CA ASP A 39 17.73 -79.42 39.33
C ASP A 39 16.68 -78.64 38.48
N PHE A 40 16.98 -78.41 37.20
CA PHE A 40 16.10 -77.80 36.19
C PHE A 40 15.82 -78.73 34.98
N PRO A 41 15.45 -80.03 35.14
CA PRO A 41 15.49 -81.07 34.10
C PRO A 41 14.38 -81.00 33.02
N ASN A 42 13.89 -79.79 32.72
CA ASN A 42 12.99 -79.45 31.63
C ASN A 42 13.31 -78.06 31.02
N ASP A 43 14.38 -77.40 31.46
CA ASP A 43 14.79 -76.05 31.02
C ASP A 43 16.31 -76.01 30.76
N PRO A 44 16.77 -76.12 29.48
CA PRO A 44 18.18 -76.27 29.13
C PRO A 44 18.97 -74.95 29.24
N CYS A 45 18.45 -73.97 29.99
CA CYS A 45 19.10 -72.72 30.32
C CYS A 45 19.79 -72.75 31.70
N ALA A 46 19.57 -73.76 32.54
CA ALA A 46 20.23 -73.97 33.83
C ALA A 46 20.31 -75.48 34.18
N HIS A 47 21.03 -75.87 35.24
CA HIS A 47 21.08 -77.27 35.70
C HIS A 47 21.52 -77.50 37.17
N THR A 48 21.79 -76.43 37.95
CA THR A 48 22.23 -76.52 39.36
C THR A 48 21.43 -75.53 40.20
N ASP A 49 21.04 -75.96 41.41
CA ASP A 49 20.37 -75.20 42.48
C ASP A 49 21.08 -75.58 43.80
N THR A 50 22.05 -74.77 44.25
CA THR A 50 22.97 -75.14 45.35
C THR A 50 22.31 -75.10 46.74
N ASP A 51 21.39 -74.16 46.99
CA ASP A 51 20.67 -74.03 48.28
C ASP A 51 19.33 -74.81 48.32
N GLY A 52 18.62 -74.93 47.19
CA GLY A 52 17.33 -75.60 47.04
C GLY A 52 16.08 -74.71 47.04
N ASP A 53 16.21 -73.40 46.81
CA ASP A 53 15.14 -72.39 46.68
C ASP A 53 14.32 -72.58 45.39
N GLY A 54 14.98 -72.93 44.28
CA GLY A 54 14.40 -73.04 42.94
C GLY A 54 14.82 -71.92 41.96
N LEU A 55 15.78 -71.07 42.33
CA LEU A 55 16.59 -70.27 41.41
C LEU A 55 17.88 -71.03 41.01
N PRO A 56 18.42 -70.79 39.80
CA PRO A 56 19.64 -71.44 39.33
C PRO A 56 20.93 -70.66 39.63
N ASP A 57 21.97 -71.36 40.08
CA ASP A 57 23.31 -70.78 40.35
C ASP A 57 23.88 -70.01 39.14
N THR A 58 23.63 -70.51 37.93
CA THR A 58 24.04 -69.84 36.69
C THR A 58 23.03 -70.06 35.56
N VAL A 59 22.78 -69.01 34.78
CA VAL A 59 21.93 -69.07 33.57
C VAL A 59 22.80 -69.00 32.32
N VAL A 60 22.57 -69.93 31.38
CA VAL A 60 23.28 -69.98 30.10
C VAL A 60 23.04 -68.68 29.31
N SER A 61 24.07 -67.83 29.26
CA SER A 61 23.97 -66.47 28.71
C SER A 61 23.33 -66.40 27.31
N GLY A 62 22.20 -65.69 27.21
CA GLY A 62 21.42 -65.54 25.98
C GLY A 62 20.49 -66.71 25.64
N CYS A 63 20.34 -67.70 26.53
CA CYS A 63 19.35 -68.76 26.41
C CYS A 63 17.93 -68.21 26.63
N SER A 64 16.95 -68.80 25.95
CA SER A 64 15.53 -68.66 26.31
C SER A 64 14.82 -69.97 25.98
N SER A 65 14.17 -70.54 26.99
CA SER A 65 13.53 -71.85 26.93
C SER A 65 12.10 -71.73 26.42
N THR A 66 11.54 -72.85 25.96
CA THR A 66 10.15 -72.94 25.50
C THR A 66 9.46 -74.10 26.19
N VAL A 67 8.92 -73.82 27.38
CA VAL A 67 8.27 -74.81 28.25
C VAL A 67 6.80 -74.99 27.87
N ILE A 68 6.23 -76.15 28.22
CA ILE A 68 4.80 -76.42 28.04
C ILE A 68 4.03 -75.72 29.18
N SER A 69 3.28 -74.66 28.88
CA SER A 69 2.45 -73.94 29.88
C SER A 69 1.09 -74.57 30.13
N GLY A 70 0.73 -75.61 29.36
CA GLY A 70 -0.43 -76.46 29.61
C GLY A 70 -0.71 -77.39 28.43
N PHE A 71 -1.26 -78.57 28.66
CA PHE A 71 -1.61 -79.51 27.58
C PHE A 71 -2.80 -80.41 27.93
N THR A 72 -3.39 -81.07 26.93
CA THR A 72 -4.20 -82.27 27.12
C THR A 72 -4.15 -83.17 25.88
N SER A 73 -3.88 -84.45 26.11
CA SER A 73 -4.08 -85.56 25.16
C SER A 73 -5.31 -86.42 25.51
N PHE A 74 -6.13 -85.92 26.44
CA PHE A 74 -7.31 -86.57 26.99
C PHE A 74 -7.02 -87.93 27.67
N GLU A 75 -5.78 -88.20 28.07
CA GLU A 75 -5.33 -89.49 28.62
C GLU A 75 -5.61 -89.69 30.13
N GLU A 76 -5.85 -88.63 30.90
CA GLU A 76 -6.33 -88.73 32.28
C GLU A 76 -7.88 -88.89 32.38
N PRO A 77 -8.71 -88.13 31.63
CA PRO A 77 -10.17 -88.29 31.61
C PRO A 77 -10.67 -89.71 31.36
N ASN A 78 -11.83 -90.06 31.93
CA ASN A 78 -12.45 -91.35 31.69
C ASN A 78 -13.16 -91.38 30.32
N ASN A 79 -12.76 -92.35 29.49
CA ASN A 79 -13.52 -92.74 28.30
C ASN A 79 -14.67 -93.68 28.69
N GLY A 80 -15.74 -93.72 27.89
CA GLY A 80 -16.86 -94.64 28.13
C GLY A 80 -17.64 -95.00 26.87
N THR A 81 -18.93 -95.24 27.03
CA THR A 81 -19.86 -95.30 25.89
C THR A 81 -20.43 -93.91 25.57
N LYS A 82 -21.14 -93.80 24.43
CA LYS A 82 -22.05 -92.69 24.07
C LYS A 82 -22.62 -91.97 25.31
N TYR A 83 -22.44 -90.65 25.35
CA TYR A 83 -22.91 -89.78 26.41
C TYR A 83 -24.42 -89.51 26.28
N TYR A 84 -25.13 -89.41 27.40
CA TYR A 84 -26.58 -89.16 27.45
C TYR A 84 -26.87 -87.98 28.39
N ASP A 85 -27.21 -86.83 27.83
CA ASP A 85 -27.74 -85.73 28.63
C ASP A 85 -29.12 -86.09 29.22
N TYR A 86 -29.34 -85.71 30.47
CA TYR A 86 -30.57 -85.92 31.23
C TYR A 86 -31.23 -84.59 31.66
N GLY A 87 -30.72 -83.46 31.18
CA GLY A 87 -31.32 -82.12 31.35
C GLY A 87 -32.57 -81.89 30.48
N ASP A 88 -33.04 -80.64 30.47
CA ASP A 88 -34.19 -80.23 29.63
C ASP A 88 -33.71 -79.94 28.21
N GLN A 89 -34.25 -80.64 27.21
CA GLN A 89 -33.89 -80.47 25.80
C GLN A 89 -34.03 -79.01 25.32
N GLY A 90 -34.96 -78.25 25.92
CA GLY A 90 -35.27 -76.85 25.58
C GLY A 90 -34.58 -75.79 26.47
N SER A 91 -33.43 -76.08 27.08
CA SER A 91 -32.71 -75.13 27.94
C SER A 91 -31.20 -75.22 27.79
N ASP A 92 -30.55 -74.07 27.75
CA ASP A 92 -29.09 -73.93 27.63
C ASP A 92 -28.42 -74.22 28.98
N ARG A 93 -27.25 -74.89 29.00
CA ARG A 93 -26.57 -75.35 30.23
C ARG A 93 -25.13 -75.80 30.00
N TYR A 94 -24.36 -75.90 31.08
CA TYR A 94 -23.20 -76.79 31.13
C TYR A 94 -23.63 -78.26 31.30
N LEU A 95 -22.91 -79.17 30.63
CA LEU A 95 -23.09 -80.62 30.77
C LEU A 95 -22.23 -81.18 31.93
N TRP A 96 -22.54 -82.41 32.36
CA TRP A 96 -21.96 -83.02 33.57
C TRP A 96 -21.70 -84.52 33.36
N ASN A 97 -20.55 -85.02 33.81
CA ASN A 97 -20.17 -86.42 33.61
C ASN A 97 -21.16 -87.41 34.22
N ASN A 98 -21.56 -88.39 33.40
CA ASN A 98 -22.36 -89.53 33.83
C ASN A 98 -21.47 -90.72 34.18
N VAL A 99 -21.95 -91.59 35.08
CA VAL A 99 -21.27 -92.84 35.42
C VAL A 99 -21.27 -93.79 34.23
N ASP A 100 -20.12 -94.41 33.96
CA ASP A 100 -19.86 -95.37 32.87
C ASP A 100 -20.01 -94.82 31.41
N GLN A 101 -20.04 -93.49 31.23
CA GLN A 101 -20.08 -92.81 29.92
C GLN A 101 -18.81 -91.99 29.68
N SER A 102 -18.59 -91.56 28.43
CA SER A 102 -17.52 -90.62 28.08
C SER A 102 -17.63 -89.31 28.87
N GLU A 103 -16.51 -88.81 29.38
CA GLU A 103 -16.46 -87.53 30.09
C GLU A 103 -16.56 -86.34 29.12
N VAL A 104 -17.39 -85.38 29.49
CA VAL A 104 -17.73 -84.17 28.72
C VAL A 104 -17.26 -82.89 29.42
N ALA A 105 -16.94 -82.97 30.71
CA ALA A 105 -16.16 -81.99 31.44
C ALA A 105 -15.07 -82.71 32.24
N TYR A 106 -13.94 -82.06 32.48
CA TYR A 106 -12.84 -82.58 33.29
C TYR A 106 -12.25 -81.44 34.11
N ASN A 107 -11.97 -81.69 35.38
CA ASN A 107 -11.21 -80.77 36.21
C ASN A 107 -9.75 -81.23 36.19
N SER A 108 -8.81 -80.36 35.85
CA SER A 108 -7.38 -80.68 35.87
C SER A 108 -6.98 -81.37 37.19
N THR A 109 -6.18 -82.45 37.08
CA THR A 109 -5.58 -83.11 38.25
C THR A 109 -4.13 -82.70 38.52
N GLY A 110 -3.58 -81.81 37.69
CA GLY A 110 -2.22 -81.27 37.78
C GLY A 110 -1.34 -81.57 36.57
N ASN A 111 -1.69 -82.57 35.75
CA ASN A 111 -0.95 -82.92 34.54
C ASN A 111 -1.66 -82.36 33.28
N GLU A 112 -2.90 -82.79 33.04
CA GLU A 112 -3.70 -82.28 31.92
C GLU A 112 -4.59 -81.10 32.30
N LEU A 113 -4.85 -80.20 31.34
CA LEU A 113 -5.81 -79.10 31.44
C LEU A 113 -7.24 -79.61 31.65
N GLY A 114 -8.03 -78.87 32.44
CA GLY A 114 -9.47 -79.09 32.51
C GLY A 114 -10.19 -78.60 31.27
N PHE A 115 -11.39 -79.13 31.04
CA PHE A 115 -12.33 -78.64 30.04
C PHE A 115 -13.76 -78.67 30.58
N LYS A 116 -14.60 -77.84 30.01
CA LYS A 116 -16.04 -77.80 30.26
C LYS A 116 -16.77 -77.72 28.93
N LEU A 117 -18.03 -78.15 28.93
CA LEU A 117 -18.87 -78.18 27.75
C LEU A 117 -20.19 -77.45 28.05
N TYR A 118 -20.45 -76.40 27.28
CA TYR A 118 -21.74 -75.73 27.23
C TYR A 118 -22.58 -76.28 26.07
N TYR A 119 -23.90 -76.32 26.25
CA TYR A 119 -24.88 -76.74 25.25
C TYR A 119 -25.98 -75.68 25.15
N GLU A 120 -26.30 -75.26 23.93
CA GLU A 120 -27.40 -74.35 23.60
C GLU A 120 -28.48 -75.08 22.77
N SER A 121 -29.75 -74.78 23.06
CA SER A 121 -30.88 -75.47 22.45
C SER A 121 -31.41 -74.77 21.19
N THR A 122 -31.19 -75.40 20.03
CA THR A 122 -31.85 -75.04 18.77
C THR A 122 -33.31 -75.51 18.68
N GLY A 123 -33.76 -76.33 19.65
CA GLY A 123 -35.09 -76.94 19.67
C GLY A 123 -35.18 -78.36 19.11
N GLY A 124 -34.04 -79.03 18.85
CA GLY A 124 -33.95 -80.46 18.55
C GLY A 124 -34.18 -81.36 19.77
N VAL A 125 -33.74 -82.63 19.72
CA VAL A 125 -33.73 -83.50 20.91
C VAL A 125 -32.49 -83.35 21.78
N GLY A 126 -31.48 -82.61 21.33
CA GLY A 126 -30.17 -82.51 21.97
C GLY A 126 -29.48 -83.86 22.18
N LEU A 127 -28.40 -83.86 22.98
CA LEU A 127 -27.56 -85.03 23.25
C LEU A 127 -28.21 -86.11 24.16
N THR A 128 -29.51 -86.37 24.00
CA THR A 128 -30.34 -87.11 24.97
C THR A 128 -30.79 -88.51 24.52
N ASP A 129 -30.71 -88.84 23.22
CA ASP A 129 -30.86 -90.21 22.71
C ASP A 129 -29.52 -90.91 22.43
N GLY A 130 -28.44 -90.14 22.40
CA GLY A 130 -27.22 -90.38 23.17
C GLY A 130 -26.02 -90.72 22.30
N ASP A 131 -24.93 -89.96 22.44
CA ASP A 131 -24.12 -89.51 21.32
C ASP A 131 -22.63 -89.72 21.51
N TRP A 132 -21.87 -89.79 20.41
CA TRP A 132 -20.41 -89.97 20.51
C TRP A 132 -19.78 -88.61 20.80
N PHE A 133 -20.00 -88.17 22.03
CA PHE A 133 -19.60 -86.89 22.57
C PHE A 133 -18.74 -87.10 23.80
N GLY A 134 -17.63 -86.37 23.90
CA GLY A 134 -16.67 -86.47 25.00
C GLY A 134 -15.46 -87.35 24.68
N VAL A 135 -14.72 -87.72 25.72
CA VAL A 135 -13.47 -88.49 25.58
C VAL A 135 -13.74 -89.94 25.16
N VAL A 136 -13.05 -90.40 24.12
CA VAL A 136 -13.21 -91.74 23.54
C VAL A 136 -11.86 -92.45 23.37
N SER A 137 -11.86 -93.78 23.40
CA SER A 137 -10.74 -94.59 22.89
C SER A 137 -11.17 -95.31 21.62
N TYR A 138 -10.37 -95.21 20.57
CA TYR A 138 -10.74 -95.58 19.20
C TYR A 138 -11.09 -97.08 18.98
N ASN A 139 -11.99 -97.34 18.01
CA ASN A 139 -12.11 -98.65 17.32
C ASN A 139 -12.82 -98.56 15.94
N GLY A 140 -12.63 -97.49 15.15
CA GLY A 140 -13.47 -97.18 13.98
C GLY A 140 -12.84 -96.32 12.86
N THR A 141 -13.03 -94.99 12.93
CA THR A 141 -12.72 -94.03 11.84
C THR A 141 -11.24 -93.64 11.70
N VAL A 142 -10.70 -92.87 12.65
CA VAL A 142 -9.47 -92.05 12.47
C VAL A 142 -8.15 -92.82 12.35
N GLY A 143 -8.13 -94.11 12.71
CA GLY A 143 -6.90 -94.88 12.88
C GLY A 143 -6.44 -94.84 14.33
N ASN A 144 -5.18 -94.51 14.59
CA ASN A 144 -4.79 -94.14 15.94
C ASN A 144 -5.13 -92.65 16.16
N PHE A 145 -5.15 -92.25 17.43
CA PHE A 145 -4.90 -90.86 17.79
C PHE A 145 -3.42 -90.49 17.51
N THR A 146 -3.14 -89.20 17.51
CA THR A 146 -1.86 -88.60 17.12
C THR A 146 -0.82 -88.75 18.22
N ASP A 147 -1.24 -88.64 19.48
CA ASP A 147 -0.58 -89.29 20.62
C ASP A 147 -1.45 -90.40 21.24
N GLY A 148 -1.08 -90.87 22.45
CA GLY A 148 -1.90 -91.73 23.29
C GLY A 148 -2.61 -92.95 22.65
N VAL A 149 -3.84 -93.15 23.12
CA VAL A 149 -4.86 -94.15 22.72
C VAL A 149 -6.30 -93.60 22.81
N LYS A 150 -6.49 -92.42 23.40
CA LYS A 150 -7.73 -91.64 23.50
C LYS A 150 -7.63 -90.31 22.72
N GLY A 151 -8.74 -89.59 22.69
CA GLY A 151 -8.87 -88.21 22.25
C GLY A 151 -10.32 -87.74 22.46
N TYR A 152 -10.65 -86.51 22.08
CA TYR A 152 -12.01 -85.97 22.19
C TYR A 152 -12.80 -86.19 20.89
N GLN A 153 -14.08 -86.55 20.99
CA GLN A 153 -14.99 -86.69 19.84
C GLN A 153 -16.26 -85.85 20.01
N MET A 154 -16.73 -85.23 18.92
CA MET A 154 -18.00 -84.51 18.84
C MET A 154 -18.75 -84.85 17.53
N SER A 155 -20.00 -85.28 17.62
CA SER A 155 -20.87 -85.69 16.49
C SER A 155 -22.34 -85.76 16.90
N ASP A 156 -23.28 -85.66 15.94
CA ASP A 156 -24.73 -85.85 16.16
C ASP A 156 -25.30 -84.86 17.21
N ILE A 157 -24.95 -83.57 17.09
CA ILE A 157 -25.44 -82.51 17.98
C ILE A 157 -26.76 -81.95 17.43
N ASP A 158 -27.86 -82.38 18.02
CA ASP A 158 -29.20 -81.87 17.75
C ASP A 158 -29.43 -80.51 18.49
N GLY A 159 -28.45 -79.60 18.38
CA GLY A 159 -28.22 -78.37 19.16
C GLY A 159 -26.85 -77.74 18.82
N ILE A 160 -26.36 -76.79 19.61
CA ILE A 160 -24.99 -76.26 19.51
C ILE A 160 -24.22 -76.64 20.78
N THR A 161 -22.94 -76.99 20.68
CA THR A 161 -22.06 -77.12 21.84
C THR A 161 -20.81 -76.26 21.73
N THR A 162 -20.38 -75.70 22.86
CA THR A 162 -19.08 -75.01 23.01
C THR A 162 -18.24 -75.80 24.01
N PHE A 163 -17.21 -76.48 23.51
CA PHE A 163 -16.12 -77.04 24.31
C PHE A 163 -15.13 -75.91 24.63
N GLU A 164 -14.74 -75.76 25.89
CA GLU A 164 -13.82 -74.70 26.34
C GLU A 164 -12.80 -75.31 27.31
N LEU A 165 -11.50 -75.15 27.03
CA LEU A 165 -10.42 -75.50 27.97
C LEU A 165 -10.30 -74.49 29.12
N ASP A 166 -9.67 -74.90 30.22
CA ASP A 166 -9.17 -73.98 31.24
C ASP A 166 -8.22 -72.93 30.61
N THR A 167 -8.19 -71.72 31.17
CA THR A 167 -7.42 -70.60 30.60
C THR A 167 -5.91 -70.75 30.84
N VAL A 168 -5.12 -70.62 29.78
CA VAL A 168 -3.65 -70.71 29.78
C VAL A 168 -3.04 -69.42 29.25
N THR A 169 -1.86 -69.05 29.78
CA THR A 169 -0.98 -68.01 29.20
C THR A 169 0.06 -68.68 28.32
N ALA A 170 0.16 -68.29 27.05
CA ALA A 170 1.02 -68.99 26.10
C ALA A 170 1.54 -68.09 24.97
N ASN A 171 2.73 -68.40 24.47
CA ASN A 171 3.34 -67.83 23.28
C ASN A 171 2.87 -68.54 22.01
N SER A 172 2.56 -69.84 22.07
CA SER A 172 1.90 -70.56 20.99
C SER A 172 1.02 -71.72 21.46
N LEU A 173 0.12 -72.16 20.57
CA LEU A 173 -0.76 -73.32 20.70
C LEU A 173 -0.58 -74.23 19.49
N THR A 174 -0.45 -75.53 19.72
CA THR A 174 -0.61 -76.58 18.71
C THR A 174 -1.73 -77.54 19.11
N PHE A 175 -2.47 -78.05 18.13
CA PHE A 175 -3.42 -79.16 18.35
C PHE A 175 -3.55 -80.00 17.09
N ASP A 176 -3.83 -81.29 17.26
CA ASP A 176 -4.16 -82.18 16.15
C ASP A 176 -5.67 -82.30 15.99
N ILE A 177 -6.13 -82.17 14.74
CA ILE A 177 -7.55 -82.28 14.38
C ILE A 177 -7.76 -83.23 13.20
N TYR A 178 -8.84 -84.01 13.27
CA TYR A 178 -9.33 -84.84 12.17
C TYR A 178 -10.81 -84.53 11.96
N LEU A 179 -11.18 -84.18 10.72
CA LEU A 179 -12.58 -83.98 10.34
C LEU A 179 -13.08 -85.16 9.51
N GLN A 180 -14.11 -85.86 10.03
CA GLN A 180 -14.88 -86.83 9.26
C GLN A 180 -16.07 -86.12 8.60
N ASP A 181 -16.27 -86.36 7.31
CA ASP A 181 -17.46 -85.92 6.58
C ASP A 181 -18.01 -87.03 5.66
N THR A 182 -19.31 -86.92 5.36
CA THR A 182 -19.97 -87.59 4.23
C THR A 182 -20.88 -86.68 3.38
N GLY A 183 -20.99 -85.39 3.72
CA GLY A 183 -21.46 -84.28 2.88
C GLY A 183 -22.14 -83.14 3.68
N TYR A 184 -21.37 -82.16 4.18
CA TYR A 184 -21.89 -80.89 4.75
C TYR A 184 -22.58 -80.00 3.67
N GLU A 185 -23.71 -80.46 3.13
CA GLU A 185 -24.39 -79.92 1.95
C GLU A 185 -25.29 -78.70 2.26
N THR A 186 -24.73 -77.50 2.11
CA THR A 186 -25.37 -76.22 2.46
C THR A 186 -26.80 -76.01 1.90
N SER A 187 -27.80 -75.95 2.80
CA SER A 187 -29.09 -75.29 2.51
C SER A 187 -29.81 -74.66 3.71
N GLY A 188 -29.22 -74.74 4.90
CA GLY A 188 -29.58 -74.00 6.12
C GLY A 188 -28.32 -73.74 6.98
N PRO A 189 -28.37 -72.84 7.97
CA PRO A 189 -27.24 -72.55 8.87
C PRO A 189 -27.20 -73.56 10.04
N GLU A 190 -27.34 -74.86 9.74
CA GLU A 190 -27.65 -75.90 10.73
C GLU A 190 -26.39 -76.69 11.15
N ASP A 191 -25.39 -76.77 10.27
CA ASP A 191 -24.13 -77.50 10.51
C ASP A 191 -22.91 -76.59 10.31
N TYR A 192 -22.03 -76.47 11.31
CA TYR A 192 -20.81 -75.67 11.24
C TYR A 192 -19.82 -75.98 12.38
N LEU A 193 -18.56 -75.58 12.18
CA LEU A 193 -17.46 -75.65 13.15
C LEU A 193 -16.75 -74.28 13.26
N ILE A 194 -16.55 -73.80 14.48
CA ILE A 194 -15.64 -72.68 14.80
C ILE A 194 -14.64 -73.16 15.86
N ILE A 195 -13.35 -72.99 15.59
CA ILE A 195 -12.26 -73.16 16.54
C ILE A 195 -11.61 -71.80 16.71
N ARG A 196 -11.49 -71.32 17.94
CA ARG A 196 -11.02 -69.96 18.22
C ARG A 196 -10.28 -69.90 19.56
N PHE A 197 -9.27 -69.04 19.64
CA PHE A 197 -8.66 -68.68 20.92
C PHE A 197 -9.33 -67.42 21.46
N VAL A 198 -9.82 -67.48 22.70
CA VAL A 198 -10.62 -66.42 23.33
C VAL A 198 -9.90 -65.90 24.55
N THR A 199 -9.62 -64.60 24.54
CA THR A 199 -9.05 -63.86 25.67
C THR A 199 -10.15 -63.05 26.38
N ALA A 200 -9.81 -62.35 27.46
CA ALA A 200 -10.74 -61.44 28.13
C ALA A 200 -11.22 -60.25 27.26
N THR A 201 -10.60 -59.98 26.11
CA THR A 201 -10.89 -58.81 25.25
C THR A 201 -11.02 -59.12 23.75
N THR A 202 -10.55 -60.27 23.28
CA THR A 202 -10.51 -60.65 21.86
C THR A 202 -10.90 -62.10 21.63
N SER A 203 -11.45 -62.38 20.44
CA SER A 203 -11.64 -63.72 19.90
C SER A 203 -10.87 -63.81 18.59
N THR A 204 -10.04 -64.84 18.41
CA THR A 204 -9.28 -65.08 17.19
C THR A 204 -9.66 -66.44 16.62
N ASP A 205 -10.43 -66.42 15.54
CA ASP A 205 -10.84 -67.62 14.80
C ASP A 205 -9.62 -68.27 14.13
N ILE A 206 -9.37 -69.53 14.48
CA ILE A 206 -8.35 -70.41 13.92
C ILE A 206 -8.94 -71.17 12.72
N LEU A 207 -10.17 -71.67 12.90
CA LEU A 207 -10.99 -72.31 11.87
C LEU A 207 -12.42 -71.79 12.01
N ASN A 208 -13.08 -71.39 10.92
CA ASN A 208 -14.48 -70.97 10.96
C ASN A 208 -15.19 -71.35 9.65
N THR A 209 -16.09 -72.34 9.72
CA THR A 209 -16.84 -72.83 8.55
C THR A 209 -18.19 -72.13 8.34
N THR A 210 -18.52 -71.08 9.12
CA THR A 210 -19.84 -70.45 9.09
C THR A 210 -20.20 -69.93 7.69
N GLY A 211 -21.21 -70.57 7.07
CA GLY A 211 -21.65 -70.23 5.72
C GLY A 211 -20.66 -70.59 4.60
N GLN A 212 -19.70 -71.49 4.87
CA GLN A 212 -18.81 -72.10 3.88
C GLN A 212 -19.04 -73.61 3.83
N ASP A 213 -18.91 -74.18 2.63
CA ASP A 213 -18.89 -75.62 2.40
C ASP A 213 -17.50 -76.17 2.79
N ILE A 214 -17.44 -77.16 3.68
CA ILE A 214 -16.18 -77.70 4.20
C ILE A 214 -15.38 -78.46 3.12
N ASP A 215 -16.08 -79.13 2.21
CA ASP A 215 -15.53 -79.90 1.09
C ASP A 215 -14.87 -78.95 0.07
N GLN A 216 -15.37 -77.71 -0.01
CA GLN A 216 -14.80 -76.64 -0.84
C GLN A 216 -13.69 -75.84 -0.14
N ALA A 217 -13.91 -75.39 1.10
CA ALA A 217 -13.03 -74.41 1.76
C ALA A 217 -11.94 -75.03 2.64
N TYR A 218 -12.20 -76.21 3.22
CA TYR A 218 -11.39 -76.80 4.31
C TYR A 218 -11.02 -78.27 4.05
N SER A 219 -11.02 -78.70 2.78
CA SER A 219 -10.72 -80.09 2.37
C SER A 219 -9.30 -80.59 2.67
N ALA A 220 -8.42 -79.75 3.23
CA ALA A 220 -7.14 -80.18 3.79
C ALA A 220 -7.29 -81.02 5.07
N TYR A 221 -8.31 -80.72 5.90
CA TYR A 221 -8.57 -81.36 7.19
C TYR A 221 -9.40 -82.65 7.09
N LEU A 222 -9.94 -82.96 5.90
CA LEU A 222 -10.91 -84.03 5.71
C LEU A 222 -10.24 -85.39 5.57
N GLY A 223 -10.58 -86.31 6.48
CA GLY A 223 -10.14 -87.70 6.45
C GLY A 223 -8.67 -87.93 6.84
N VAL A 224 -7.99 -86.92 7.39
CA VAL A 224 -6.58 -86.95 7.77
C VAL A 224 -6.34 -86.12 9.05
N TRP A 225 -5.45 -86.60 9.93
CA TRP A 225 -4.97 -85.80 11.06
C TRP A 225 -4.11 -84.63 10.55
N THR A 226 -4.42 -83.43 11.03
CA THR A 226 -3.75 -82.17 10.67
C THR A 226 -3.36 -81.45 11.95
N THR A 227 -2.06 -81.17 12.11
CA THR A 227 -1.54 -80.36 13.21
C THR A 227 -1.65 -78.89 12.86
N GLU A 228 -2.45 -78.13 13.60
CA GLU A 228 -2.46 -76.67 13.50
C GLU A 228 -1.46 -76.04 14.47
N THR A 229 -1.02 -74.82 14.16
CA THR A 229 -0.04 -74.09 14.97
C THR A 229 -0.34 -72.59 14.94
N VAL A 230 -0.64 -72.03 16.11
CA VAL A 230 -1.15 -70.67 16.29
C VAL A 230 -0.20 -69.90 17.20
N SER A 231 0.30 -68.76 16.72
CA SER A 231 1.04 -67.83 17.58
C SER A 231 0.07 -67.03 18.43
N LEU A 232 0.25 -67.10 19.76
CA LEU A 232 -0.59 -66.44 20.76
C LEU A 232 0.11 -65.24 21.42
N GLY A 233 1.43 -65.13 21.28
CA GLY A 233 2.19 -63.92 21.64
C GLY A 233 2.24 -63.58 23.14
N GLY A 234 2.02 -64.55 24.03
CA GLY A 234 1.96 -64.35 25.47
C GLY A 234 0.56 -64.06 26.00
N ALA A 235 -0.48 -64.20 25.17
CA ALA A 235 -1.86 -63.95 25.58
C ALA A 235 -2.39 -65.01 26.56
N THR A 236 -3.17 -64.55 27.54
CA THR A 236 -3.97 -65.40 28.43
C THR A 236 -5.38 -65.60 27.84
N GLY A 237 -5.79 -66.84 27.68
CA GLY A 237 -7.10 -67.19 27.11
C GLY A 237 -7.38 -68.69 27.11
N SER A 238 -8.52 -69.09 26.57
CA SER A 238 -8.91 -70.49 26.39
C SER A 238 -9.09 -70.82 24.91
N LEU A 239 -8.88 -72.09 24.55
CA LEU A 239 -9.31 -72.63 23.27
C LEU A 239 -10.79 -73.00 23.37
N GLU A 240 -11.62 -72.37 22.54
CA GLU A 240 -13.02 -72.73 22.34
C GLU A 240 -13.19 -73.50 21.02
N VAL A 241 -14.02 -74.53 21.07
CA VAL A 241 -14.54 -75.24 19.89
C VAL A 241 -16.05 -75.26 19.93
N GLU A 242 -16.67 -74.47 19.06
CA GLU A 242 -18.11 -74.39 18.86
C GLU A 242 -18.50 -75.27 17.66
N PHE A 243 -19.37 -76.25 17.88
CA PHE A 243 -19.78 -77.21 16.85
C PHE A 243 -21.30 -77.43 16.85
N SER A 244 -21.86 -77.60 15.65
CA SER A 244 -23.26 -77.92 15.36
C SER A 244 -23.28 -78.90 14.20
N SER A 245 -24.02 -80.01 14.30
CA SER A 245 -24.17 -80.97 13.20
C SER A 245 -25.33 -81.95 13.44
N ASN A 246 -26.24 -82.06 12.47
CA ASN A 246 -27.40 -82.96 12.51
C ASN A 246 -27.09 -84.45 12.22
N SER A 247 -25.83 -84.88 12.30
CA SER A 247 -25.37 -86.12 11.66
C SER A 247 -24.22 -86.84 12.38
N ALA A 248 -24.46 -88.06 12.88
CA ALA A 248 -23.43 -88.99 13.36
C ALA A 248 -22.41 -89.49 12.30
N SER A 249 -22.44 -88.96 11.07
CA SER A 249 -21.43 -89.22 10.04
C SER A 249 -20.53 -88.02 9.76
N GLU A 250 -20.89 -86.85 10.28
CA GLU A 250 -20.04 -85.67 10.46
C GLU A 250 -19.45 -85.74 11.86
N THR A 251 -18.14 -85.56 12.00
CA THR A 251 -17.48 -85.72 13.31
C THR A 251 -16.19 -84.93 13.38
N VAL A 252 -16.02 -84.18 14.46
CA VAL A 252 -14.77 -83.57 14.86
C VAL A 252 -14.06 -84.50 15.85
N TYR A 253 -12.78 -84.76 15.61
CA TYR A 253 -11.88 -85.35 16.59
C TYR A 253 -10.76 -84.36 16.91
N LEU A 254 -10.45 -84.19 18.19
CA LEU A 254 -9.36 -83.34 18.70
C LEU A 254 -8.42 -84.18 19.56
N ASP A 255 -7.13 -83.87 19.48
CA ASP A 255 -6.06 -84.59 20.17
C ASP A 255 -4.81 -83.70 20.34
N ASN A 256 -3.85 -84.15 21.17
CA ASN A 256 -2.50 -83.57 21.28
C ASN A 256 -2.49 -82.03 21.39
N ILE A 257 -3.31 -81.48 22.30
CA ILE A 257 -3.45 -80.02 22.49
C ILE A 257 -2.33 -79.56 23.42
N VAL A 258 -1.40 -78.75 22.92
CA VAL A 258 -0.22 -78.27 23.67
C VAL A 258 -0.09 -76.75 23.55
N PHE A 259 -0.01 -76.08 24.70
CA PHE A 259 0.34 -74.67 24.83
C PHE A 259 1.80 -74.56 25.28
N THR A 260 2.56 -73.65 24.68
CA THR A 260 3.94 -73.36 25.08
C THR A 260 4.12 -71.90 25.42
N ALA A 261 4.91 -71.62 26.45
CA ALA A 261 5.36 -70.29 26.84
C ALA A 261 6.87 -70.16 26.65
N THR A 262 7.35 -68.94 26.42
CA THR A 262 8.79 -68.64 26.45
C THR A 262 9.15 -68.22 27.87
N THR A 263 10.17 -68.88 28.42
CA THR A 263 10.68 -68.62 29.77
C THR A 263 12.11 -68.07 29.71
N THR A 264 12.42 -67.25 30.70
CA THR A 264 13.75 -66.70 30.97
C THR A 264 13.95 -66.87 32.46
N LEU A 265 14.86 -67.76 32.85
CA LEU A 265 15.30 -67.86 34.23
C LEU A 265 16.06 -66.59 34.60
N THR A 266 15.95 -66.18 35.86
CA THR A 266 16.86 -65.23 36.50
C THR A 266 17.90 -66.06 37.23
N GLU A 267 19.17 -65.65 37.20
CA GLU A 267 20.23 -66.18 38.07
C GLU A 267 19.81 -65.99 39.54
N ASP A 268 20.21 -66.90 40.43
CA ASP A 268 20.27 -66.55 41.85
C ASP A 268 21.39 -65.52 42.07
N LEU A 269 21.47 -64.97 43.29
CA LEU A 269 22.44 -63.97 43.69
C LEU A 269 23.06 -64.24 45.07
N ASP A 270 22.72 -65.32 45.77
CA ASP A 270 23.22 -65.72 47.12
C ASP A 270 23.25 -67.26 47.17
N ASP A 271 24.11 -67.86 46.34
CA ASP A 271 24.18 -69.29 45.94
C ASP A 271 24.11 -70.31 47.11
N ASP A 272 24.50 -69.91 48.33
CA ASP A 272 24.48 -70.75 49.52
C ASP A 272 23.63 -70.25 50.71
N ASN A 273 22.96 -69.10 50.53
CA ASN A 273 22.00 -68.50 51.46
C ASN A 273 22.59 -68.15 52.85
N ASP A 274 23.87 -67.73 52.90
CA ASP A 274 24.50 -67.21 54.12
C ASP A 274 24.31 -65.69 54.33
N GLY A 275 23.88 -64.97 53.27
CA GLY A 275 23.36 -63.61 53.32
C GLY A 275 24.23 -62.54 52.66
N TRP A 276 25.10 -62.94 51.73
CA TRP A 276 25.99 -62.09 50.94
C TRP A 276 25.79 -62.41 49.47
N THR A 277 25.91 -61.45 48.55
CA THR A 277 25.74 -61.80 47.13
C THR A 277 27.00 -62.43 46.54
N ASP A 278 26.85 -63.26 45.51
CA ASP A 278 28.01 -63.90 44.84
C ASP A 278 28.99 -62.87 44.28
N SER A 279 28.48 -61.68 43.92
CA SER A 279 29.29 -60.53 43.50
C SER A 279 30.07 -59.94 44.67
N ASP A 280 29.43 -59.74 45.82
CA ASP A 280 30.09 -59.23 47.03
C ASP A 280 31.15 -60.25 47.51
N GLU A 281 30.80 -61.53 47.60
CA GLU A 281 31.73 -62.62 47.93
C GLU A 281 32.92 -62.67 46.95
N ALA A 282 32.69 -62.51 45.64
CA ALA A 282 33.77 -62.51 44.64
C ALA A 282 34.75 -61.33 44.80
N ASP A 283 34.24 -60.13 45.09
CA ASP A 283 35.06 -58.92 45.26
C ASP A 283 35.71 -58.84 46.65
N CYS A 284 35.02 -59.27 47.71
CA CYS A 284 35.57 -59.47 49.05
C CYS A 284 36.57 -60.64 49.14
N GLY A 285 36.56 -61.54 48.15
CA GLY A 285 37.54 -62.61 47.96
C GLY A 285 37.27 -63.90 48.74
N THR A 286 35.99 -64.20 48.99
CA THR A 286 35.47 -65.41 49.63
C THR A 286 35.04 -66.45 48.57
N ASP A 287 33.99 -67.27 48.77
CA ASP A 287 33.74 -68.47 47.95
C ASP A 287 32.21 -68.79 47.93
N PRO A 288 31.43 -68.24 46.96
CA PRO A 288 29.95 -68.15 46.97
C PRO A 288 29.13 -69.44 47.18
N ILE A 289 29.77 -70.60 47.31
CA ILE A 289 29.16 -71.93 47.35
C ILE A 289 29.57 -72.73 48.61
N ASP A 290 30.02 -72.04 49.67
CA ASP A 290 30.30 -72.60 51.00
C ASP A 290 29.88 -71.59 52.07
N ALA A 291 28.65 -71.76 52.61
CA ALA A 291 27.99 -70.98 53.68
C ALA A 291 28.70 -70.93 55.05
N THR A 292 30.02 -71.09 55.02
CA THR A 292 30.96 -70.84 56.09
C THR A 292 32.13 -69.93 55.65
N SER A 293 32.04 -69.32 54.45
CA SER A 293 33.08 -68.51 53.80
C SER A 293 33.01 -67.02 54.20
N VAL A 294 31.81 -66.45 54.36
CA VAL A 294 31.45 -65.07 54.78
C VAL A 294 32.53 -63.96 54.66
N PRO A 295 32.26 -62.85 53.96
CA PRO A 295 33.10 -61.66 53.99
C PRO A 295 33.34 -61.16 55.42
N THR A 296 34.45 -60.44 55.61
CA THR A 296 34.72 -59.78 56.89
C THR A 296 34.02 -58.43 56.89
N ASP A 297 32.92 -58.35 57.63
CA ASP A 297 32.22 -57.12 57.99
C ASP A 297 32.46 -56.82 59.50
N THR A 298 33.10 -55.69 59.76
CA THR A 298 33.41 -55.16 61.11
C THR A 298 32.29 -54.26 61.66
N ASN A 299 31.45 -53.71 60.80
CA ASN A 299 30.52 -52.60 61.06
C ASN A 299 29.09 -53.14 61.33
N GLY A 300 28.60 -54.04 60.48
CA GLY A 300 27.32 -54.73 60.59
C GLY A 300 26.22 -54.27 59.63
N ASP A 301 26.56 -53.65 58.50
CA ASP A 301 25.58 -53.08 57.56
C ASP A 301 25.30 -53.91 56.29
N GLY A 302 26.22 -54.79 55.88
CA GLY A 302 26.13 -55.59 54.66
C GLY A 302 27.17 -55.26 53.58
N VAL A 303 28.17 -54.41 53.86
CA VAL A 303 29.39 -54.24 53.04
C VAL A 303 30.60 -54.79 53.80
N CYS A 304 31.63 -55.28 53.11
CA CYS A 304 32.81 -55.88 53.74
C CYS A 304 33.97 -54.88 53.89
N ASP A 305 34.83 -55.08 54.90
CA ASP A 305 36.07 -54.33 55.22
C ASP A 305 37.05 -54.13 54.03
N ALA A 306 36.83 -54.80 52.89
CA ALA A 306 37.63 -54.71 51.67
C ALA A 306 37.02 -53.82 50.56
N LEU A 307 35.75 -53.44 50.72
CA LEU A 307 34.97 -52.53 49.88
C LEU A 307 34.55 -51.26 50.64
N GLU A 308 34.69 -51.22 51.97
CA GLU A 308 34.49 -50.01 52.77
C GLU A 308 35.54 -48.93 52.47
N SER A 309 35.07 -47.68 52.33
CA SER A 309 35.81 -46.44 52.12
C SER A 309 36.63 -46.34 50.81
N ASP A 310 36.05 -45.62 49.85
CA ASP A 310 36.83 -44.65 49.09
C ASP A 310 37.32 -43.51 50.04
N ASP A 311 38.42 -42.88 49.63
CA ASP A 311 39.27 -41.89 50.34
C ASP A 311 39.80 -40.99 49.20
N THR A 312 38.93 -40.10 48.70
CA THR A 312 39.09 -39.45 47.38
C THR A 312 40.30 -38.51 47.32
N ASP A 313 40.50 -37.65 48.32
CA ASP A 313 41.68 -36.77 48.41
C ASP A 313 42.96 -37.51 48.85
N GLY A 314 42.82 -38.55 49.69
CA GLY A 314 43.92 -39.31 50.28
C GLY A 314 44.47 -38.78 51.61
N ASP A 315 43.73 -37.98 52.38
CA ASP A 315 44.04 -37.61 53.78
C ASP A 315 44.12 -38.86 54.69
N GLY A 316 43.22 -39.82 54.45
CA GLY A 316 43.01 -40.99 55.30
C GLY A 316 41.93 -40.81 56.38
N ILE A 317 41.04 -39.84 56.18
CA ILE A 317 39.61 -39.96 56.53
C ILE A 317 38.95 -40.83 55.43
N ALA A 318 37.67 -41.16 55.58
CA ALA A 318 36.88 -41.86 54.58
C ALA A 318 35.67 -41.00 54.26
N ASN A 319 35.23 -40.98 53.02
CA ASN A 319 34.27 -39.99 52.52
C ASN A 319 33.00 -39.84 53.40
N GLU A 320 32.42 -40.94 53.89
CA GLU A 320 31.26 -40.87 54.82
C GLU A 320 31.51 -40.21 56.20
N TYR A 321 32.74 -39.72 56.47
CA TYR A 321 33.17 -39.02 57.68
C TYR A 321 34.06 -37.80 57.45
N ASP A 322 34.32 -37.36 56.21
CA ASP A 322 34.87 -36.02 56.01
C ASP A 322 33.76 -34.96 56.07
N ASP A 323 34.14 -33.69 55.93
CA ASP A 323 33.23 -32.57 55.64
C ASP A 323 33.61 -31.88 54.29
N ASP A 324 34.61 -32.39 53.54
CA ASP A 324 35.28 -31.86 52.32
C ASP A 324 36.02 -33.05 51.62
N ASP A 325 35.26 -33.87 50.87
CA ASP A 325 35.60 -35.22 50.40
C ASP A 325 36.81 -35.31 49.43
N ASP A 326 37.10 -34.25 48.67
CA ASP A 326 38.17 -34.23 47.65
C ASP A 326 39.24 -33.13 47.84
N ASN A 327 39.07 -32.26 48.84
CA ASN A 327 40.01 -31.21 49.27
C ASN A 327 40.23 -30.06 48.26
N ASP A 328 39.24 -29.76 47.42
CA ASP A 328 39.08 -28.46 46.76
C ASP A 328 39.05 -27.30 47.78
N GLY A 329 38.21 -27.43 48.83
CA GLY A 329 37.99 -26.43 49.87
C GLY A 329 36.57 -25.86 50.00
N VAL A 330 35.57 -26.44 49.33
CA VAL A 330 34.13 -26.30 49.64
C VAL A 330 33.69 -27.47 50.57
N ASP A 331 32.69 -27.25 51.44
CA ASP A 331 32.14 -28.30 52.31
C ASP A 331 31.08 -29.13 51.51
N ASP A 332 31.05 -30.47 51.58
CA ASP A 332 30.20 -31.38 50.72
C ASP A 332 28.68 -31.07 50.67
N VAL A 333 28.21 -30.23 51.60
CA VAL A 333 26.81 -29.86 51.78
C VAL A 333 26.40 -28.60 51.01
N ASP A 334 27.40 -27.82 50.58
CA ASP A 334 27.28 -26.63 49.74
C ASP A 334 27.98 -26.84 48.37
N ASP A 335 28.49 -28.06 48.09
CA ASP A 335 29.16 -28.49 46.85
C ASP A 335 28.23 -29.37 45.97
N ALA A 336 28.34 -29.24 44.64
CA ALA A 336 27.56 -30.03 43.68
C ALA A 336 28.23 -31.34 43.20
N PHE A 337 29.56 -31.41 43.21
CA PHE A 337 30.39 -32.55 42.79
C PHE A 337 31.45 -32.94 43.83
N PRO A 338 31.09 -33.37 45.07
CA PRO A 338 32.06 -33.60 46.16
C PRO A 338 33.17 -34.67 45.93
N LEU A 339 33.30 -35.22 44.73
CA LEU A 339 34.24 -36.29 44.38
C LEU A 339 35.17 -35.93 43.19
N ASP A 340 35.13 -34.69 42.68
CA ASP A 340 36.04 -34.20 41.64
C ASP A 340 36.46 -32.75 41.92
N ALA A 341 37.61 -32.58 42.59
CA ALA A 341 38.27 -31.32 42.95
C ALA A 341 38.70 -30.41 41.76
N SER A 342 38.03 -30.55 40.62
CA SER A 342 37.98 -29.65 39.47
C SER A 342 36.71 -28.78 39.49
N GLU A 343 35.61 -29.28 40.09
CA GLU A 343 34.24 -28.75 40.00
C GLU A 343 33.58 -28.70 41.39
N TRP A 344 32.85 -27.62 41.69
CA TRP A 344 32.13 -27.45 42.97
C TRP A 344 30.72 -26.84 42.80
N GLU A 345 30.40 -26.33 41.61
CA GLU A 345 29.20 -25.57 41.28
C GLU A 345 28.54 -26.19 40.03
N ASP A 346 27.20 -26.23 40.04
CA ASP A 346 26.28 -26.82 39.03
C ASP A 346 25.10 -25.85 38.92
N THR A 347 25.22 -24.85 38.05
CA THR A 347 24.29 -23.70 38.03
C THR A 347 22.93 -24.05 37.40
N ASP A 348 22.89 -24.89 36.36
CA ASP A 348 21.65 -25.32 35.70
C ASP A 348 21.03 -26.59 36.34
N GLY A 349 21.86 -27.55 36.76
CA GLY A 349 21.47 -28.87 37.26
C GLY A 349 21.54 -30.03 36.26
N ASP A 350 22.30 -29.93 35.16
CA ASP A 350 22.58 -31.03 34.21
C ASP A 350 23.38 -32.17 34.86
N GLY A 351 24.37 -31.80 35.68
CA GLY A 351 25.37 -32.72 36.23
C GLY A 351 26.74 -32.69 35.53
N ILE A 352 27.08 -31.57 34.88
CA ILE A 352 28.45 -31.15 34.54
C ILE A 352 28.74 -29.86 35.33
N GLY A 353 29.97 -29.67 35.79
CA GLY A 353 30.35 -28.51 36.60
C GLY A 353 30.91 -27.34 35.79
N ASN A 354 30.76 -26.13 36.35
CA ASN A 354 31.06 -24.84 35.70
C ASN A 354 32.53 -24.62 35.22
N ASN A 355 33.51 -25.48 35.54
CA ASN A 355 34.87 -25.42 34.95
C ASN A 355 35.06 -26.42 33.79
N ALA A 356 34.09 -27.31 33.57
CA ALA A 356 34.09 -28.35 32.55
C ALA A 356 32.97 -28.18 31.50
N ASP A 357 31.88 -27.49 31.82
CA ASP A 357 30.90 -27.07 30.82
C ASP A 357 31.38 -25.87 29.99
N THR A 358 30.49 -25.37 29.14
CA THR A 358 30.67 -24.28 28.18
C THR A 358 29.38 -23.48 27.94
N ASP A 359 28.31 -23.74 28.70
CA ASP A 359 26.94 -23.19 28.63
C ASP A 359 26.35 -23.27 30.07
N ASP A 360 27.03 -22.60 31.01
CA ASP A 360 26.94 -22.79 32.47
C ASP A 360 25.53 -22.71 33.10
N ASP A 361 24.51 -22.21 32.39
CA ASP A 361 23.12 -22.09 32.85
C ASP A 361 22.01 -22.67 31.93
N ASP A 362 22.38 -23.39 30.86
CA ASP A 362 21.52 -24.00 29.80
C ASP A 362 20.48 -23.02 29.18
N ASP A 363 20.80 -21.72 29.08
CA ASP A 363 20.02 -20.80 28.24
C ASP A 363 20.29 -20.98 26.73
N GLY A 364 21.45 -21.55 26.38
CA GLY A 364 21.87 -21.89 25.03
C GLY A 364 22.94 -20.99 24.41
N HIS A 365 23.48 -20.04 25.18
CA HIS A 365 24.66 -19.25 24.84
C HIS A 365 25.90 -19.77 25.56
N LEU A 366 27.06 -19.73 24.89
CA LEU A 366 28.30 -20.24 25.48
C LEU A 366 28.94 -19.18 26.38
N ASP A 367 29.47 -19.52 27.55
CA ASP A 367 30.15 -18.56 28.45
C ASP A 367 31.30 -17.79 27.78
N THR A 368 31.95 -18.37 26.78
CA THR A 368 32.97 -17.69 25.96
C THR A 368 32.42 -16.68 24.94
N GLU A 369 31.16 -16.82 24.54
CA GLU A 369 30.40 -15.84 23.75
C GLU A 369 29.91 -14.74 24.69
N GLU A 370 29.27 -15.12 25.78
CA GLU A 370 28.76 -14.23 26.82
C GLU A 370 29.81 -13.32 27.44
N ALA A 371 30.98 -13.85 27.80
CA ALA A 371 32.07 -13.06 28.36
C ALA A 371 32.70 -12.07 27.36
N ASP A 372 32.56 -12.32 26.05
CA ASP A 372 32.95 -11.37 25.00
C ASP A 372 31.79 -10.38 24.66
N CYS A 373 30.52 -10.74 24.90
CA CYS A 373 29.32 -9.91 24.73
C CYS A 373 28.95 -9.04 25.96
N GLY A 374 29.40 -9.42 27.16
CA GLY A 374 29.16 -8.70 28.42
C GLY A 374 27.91 -9.13 29.21
N SER A 375 27.35 -10.30 28.94
CA SER A 375 26.35 -10.98 29.78
C SER A 375 27.01 -11.75 30.95
N ASP A 376 26.26 -12.55 31.69
CA ASP A 376 26.64 -13.13 32.98
C ASP A 376 26.25 -14.63 33.00
N PRO A 377 27.17 -15.57 32.71
CA PRO A 377 26.87 -16.99 32.44
C PRO A 377 26.46 -17.81 33.68
N GLU A 378 26.16 -17.14 34.78
CA GLU A 378 25.65 -17.74 36.02
C GLU A 378 24.14 -17.37 36.23
N ASP A 379 23.45 -16.82 35.23
CA ASP A 379 22.05 -16.35 35.30
C ASP A 379 21.34 -16.40 33.93
N SER A 380 20.61 -17.50 33.67
CA SER A 380 19.80 -17.78 32.46
C SER A 380 18.60 -16.83 32.22
N SER A 381 18.62 -15.66 32.86
CA SER A 381 17.83 -14.48 32.49
C SER A 381 18.65 -13.33 31.92
N SER A 382 19.94 -13.57 31.63
CA SER A 382 20.95 -12.56 31.25
C SER A 382 21.57 -12.74 29.85
N THR A 383 20.98 -13.54 28.95
CA THR A 383 21.34 -13.70 27.52
C THR A 383 22.04 -12.49 26.87
N PRO A 384 23.02 -12.70 25.97
CA PRO A 384 23.49 -11.66 25.05
C PRO A 384 22.33 -10.94 24.34
N LEU A 385 22.47 -9.63 24.10
CA LEU A 385 21.62 -8.93 23.14
C LEU A 385 22.12 -9.23 21.72
N ASP A 386 21.20 -9.68 20.87
CA ASP A 386 21.33 -9.87 19.42
C ASP A 386 20.06 -9.26 18.82
N SER A 387 20.15 -8.00 18.37
CA SER A 387 18.99 -7.17 18.00
C SER A 387 18.37 -7.52 16.64
N ASP A 388 19.09 -8.20 15.73
CA ASP A 388 18.60 -8.61 14.40
C ASP A 388 18.43 -10.13 14.19
N GLY A 389 19.14 -10.97 14.95
CA GLY A 389 19.21 -12.42 14.79
C GLY A 389 20.29 -12.94 13.82
N ASP A 390 21.37 -12.21 13.57
CA ASP A 390 22.55 -12.64 12.78
C ASP A 390 23.37 -13.73 13.50
N ALA A 391 23.29 -13.79 14.84
CA ALA A 391 24.21 -14.47 15.75
C ALA A 391 25.58 -13.77 15.90
N LEU A 392 25.55 -12.44 15.90
CA LEU A 392 26.51 -11.56 16.55
C LEU A 392 25.75 -10.71 17.57
N CYS A 393 26.38 -10.38 18.68
CA CYS A 393 25.76 -9.58 19.74
C CYS A 393 26.07 -8.08 19.58
N ASP A 394 25.19 -7.21 20.07
CA ASP A 394 25.24 -5.74 20.00
C ASP A 394 26.51 -5.08 20.61
N LEU A 395 27.40 -5.87 21.24
CA LEU A 395 28.71 -5.40 21.72
C LEU A 395 29.84 -5.62 20.69
N LEU A 396 29.59 -6.45 19.67
CA LEU A 396 30.56 -6.99 18.72
C LEU A 396 30.16 -6.82 17.26
N ASP A 397 28.88 -6.61 16.95
CA ASP A 397 28.45 -6.23 15.61
C ASP A 397 28.94 -4.80 15.25
N PRO A 398 29.01 -4.45 13.95
CA PRO A 398 29.15 -3.08 13.47
C PRO A 398 27.92 -2.54 12.71
N ASP A 399 26.76 -3.20 12.79
CA ASP A 399 25.48 -2.89 12.12
C ASP A 399 24.32 -3.53 12.93
N ASP A 400 24.23 -3.22 14.25
CA ASP A 400 23.43 -3.89 15.31
C ASP A 400 21.97 -4.32 14.97
N ASP A 401 21.30 -3.72 13.98
CA ASP A 401 19.95 -4.12 13.52
C ASP A 401 19.86 -4.55 12.02
N ASN A 402 20.99 -4.58 11.32
CA ASN A 402 21.21 -4.92 9.90
C ASN A 402 20.38 -4.10 8.87
N ASP A 403 19.95 -2.88 9.20
CA ASP A 403 19.47 -1.89 8.22
C ASP A 403 20.50 -1.63 7.10
N GLY A 404 21.79 -1.57 7.46
CA GLY A 404 22.91 -1.20 6.60
C GLY A 404 23.59 0.14 6.96
N VAL A 405 23.21 0.78 8.05
CA VAL A 405 23.83 1.96 8.67
C VAL A 405 24.48 1.58 10.00
N ALA A 406 25.79 1.33 9.92
CA ALA A 406 26.63 1.04 11.08
C ALA A 406 26.42 2.01 12.27
N ASP A 407 26.16 1.46 13.46
CA ASP A 407 25.85 2.09 14.76
C ASP A 407 26.67 3.36 15.10
N VAL A 408 27.96 3.40 14.74
CA VAL A 408 28.83 4.59 14.90
C VAL A 408 28.40 5.82 14.08
N ALA A 409 27.43 5.66 13.18
CA ALA A 409 26.82 6.69 12.33
C ALA A 409 25.29 6.72 12.44
N ASP A 410 24.71 5.82 13.23
CA ASP A 410 23.27 5.68 13.42
C ASP A 410 22.76 6.48 14.65
N ALA A 411 21.46 6.72 14.70
CA ALA A 411 20.76 7.35 15.81
C ALA A 411 19.99 6.34 16.69
N PHE A 412 19.50 5.25 16.10
CA PHE A 412 18.72 4.19 16.74
C PHE A 412 19.25 2.78 16.39
N PRO A 413 20.50 2.40 16.75
CA PRO A 413 21.12 1.10 16.40
C PRO A 413 20.36 -0.21 16.69
N HIS A 414 19.18 -0.17 17.31
CA HIS A 414 18.40 -1.34 17.69
C HIS A 414 16.96 -1.28 17.12
N ASP A 415 16.72 -0.49 16.07
CA ASP A 415 15.43 -0.39 15.37
C ASP A 415 15.66 -0.14 13.87
N SER A 416 15.75 -1.24 13.10
CA SER A 416 15.96 -1.27 11.65
C SER A 416 14.82 -0.67 10.80
N SER A 417 13.98 0.17 11.39
CA SER A 417 13.13 1.12 10.69
C SER A 417 13.58 2.58 10.80
N GLU A 418 14.58 2.92 11.62
CA GLU A 418 15.07 4.29 11.87
C GLU A 418 16.60 4.39 11.95
N TRP A 419 17.21 5.26 11.14
CA TRP A 419 18.68 5.45 11.07
C TRP A 419 19.13 6.92 11.13
N THR A 420 18.19 7.86 11.36
CA THR A 420 18.46 9.31 11.39
C THR A 420 17.51 9.97 12.38
N ASP A 421 18.05 10.95 13.11
CA ASP A 421 17.38 11.80 14.08
C ASP A 421 17.89 13.23 13.81
N THR A 422 17.09 14.03 13.10
CA THR A 422 17.54 15.30 12.51
C THR A 422 17.50 16.47 13.51
N ASP A 423 16.52 16.52 14.40
CA ASP A 423 16.39 17.54 15.46
C ASP A 423 17.08 17.13 16.79
N SER A 424 17.20 15.83 17.06
CA SER A 424 17.62 15.21 18.33
C SER A 424 16.56 15.14 19.46
N ASP A 425 15.27 14.98 19.15
CA ASP A 425 14.18 14.60 20.08
C ASP A 425 14.36 13.18 20.64
N GLY A 426 14.68 12.23 19.74
CA GLY A 426 14.68 10.79 20.03
C GLY A 426 13.54 9.99 19.39
N VAL A 427 12.95 10.50 18.32
CA VAL A 427 12.15 9.76 17.33
C VAL A 427 12.87 9.83 15.97
N GLY A 428 12.75 8.79 15.14
CA GLY A 428 13.47 8.71 13.86
C GLY A 428 12.67 9.22 12.67
N ASN A 429 13.39 9.73 11.65
CA ASN A 429 12.85 10.40 10.46
C ASN A 429 11.91 9.54 9.55
N ASN A 430 11.61 8.27 9.87
CA ASN A 430 10.58 7.48 9.17
C ASN A 430 9.30 7.27 10.01
N ALA A 431 9.32 7.63 11.30
CA ALA A 431 8.22 7.52 12.25
C ALA A 431 7.83 8.85 12.91
N ASP A 432 8.67 9.88 12.84
CA ASP A 432 8.27 11.25 13.12
C ASP A 432 7.35 11.80 12.01
N THR A 433 6.89 13.03 12.22
CA THR A 433 6.00 13.80 11.38
C THR A 433 6.33 15.31 11.40
N ASP A 434 7.43 15.73 12.03
CA ASP A 434 7.94 17.11 12.15
C ASP A 434 9.48 17.01 12.25
N ASP A 435 10.10 16.48 11.18
CA ASP A 435 11.48 15.98 11.12
C ASP A 435 12.60 16.94 11.63
N ASP A 436 12.33 18.23 11.86
CA ASP A 436 13.28 19.22 12.39
C ASP A 436 12.79 20.13 13.56
N ASP A 437 11.62 19.85 14.16
CA ASP A 437 10.94 20.60 15.26
C ASP A 437 10.79 22.12 15.01
N ASP A 438 10.55 22.53 13.76
CA ASP A 438 10.13 23.91 13.45
C ASP A 438 8.63 24.16 13.68
N GLY A 439 7.82 23.09 13.65
CA GLY A 439 6.39 23.09 13.93
C GLY A 439 5.49 22.92 12.71
N ALA A 440 6.06 22.73 11.51
CA ALA A 440 5.37 22.28 10.32
C ALA A 440 5.61 20.79 10.09
N SER A 441 4.55 20.02 9.79
CA SER A 441 4.73 18.60 9.52
C SER A 441 5.33 18.34 8.13
N ASP A 442 6.23 17.35 7.99
CA ASP A 442 6.81 16.97 6.70
C ASP A 442 5.76 16.64 5.62
N THR A 443 4.56 16.20 6.02
CA THR A 443 3.42 16.06 5.11
C THR A 443 2.87 17.40 4.60
N GLN A 444 2.73 18.41 5.47
CA GLN A 444 2.39 19.78 5.03
C GLN A 444 3.49 20.31 4.13
N GLU A 445 4.74 20.24 4.57
CA GLU A 445 5.91 20.74 3.85
C GLU A 445 6.12 20.13 2.46
N ASN A 446 5.94 18.81 2.30
CA ASN A 446 6.01 18.16 1.00
C ASN A 446 4.87 18.61 0.06
N ASP A 447 3.71 18.99 0.59
CA ASP A 447 2.61 19.59 -0.19
C ASP A 447 2.90 21.08 -0.49
N CYS A 448 3.49 21.84 0.45
CA CYS A 448 3.89 23.27 0.31
C CYS A 448 5.16 23.50 -0.53
N GLY A 449 6.02 22.48 -0.67
CA GLY A 449 7.28 22.54 -1.42
C GLY A 449 8.52 22.99 -0.64
N THR A 450 8.51 22.87 0.69
CA THR A 450 9.65 23.16 1.59
C THR A 450 10.54 21.92 1.81
N ASP A 451 11.56 22.02 2.67
CA ASP A 451 12.59 20.97 2.87
C ASP A 451 12.61 20.53 4.35
N PRO A 452 11.97 19.40 4.73
CA PRO A 452 11.74 18.99 6.13
C PRO A 452 12.97 18.60 6.96
N LEU A 453 14.15 19.03 6.55
CA LEU A 453 15.44 18.71 7.17
C LEU A 453 16.27 19.99 7.42
N ASP A 454 15.63 21.16 7.41
CA ASP A 454 16.20 22.48 7.64
C ASP A 454 15.12 23.41 8.24
N SER A 455 15.07 23.47 9.59
CA SER A 455 14.19 24.32 10.43
C SER A 455 14.40 25.84 10.27
N SER A 456 14.89 26.27 9.11
CA SER A 456 14.75 27.60 8.55
C SER A 456 13.90 27.65 7.28
N SER A 457 13.18 26.56 6.96
CA SER A 457 12.40 26.35 5.74
C SER A 457 10.87 26.32 5.94
N THR A 458 10.33 26.70 7.12
CA THR A 458 8.88 26.88 7.38
C THR A 458 8.03 27.25 6.15
N PRO A 459 6.91 26.55 5.88
CA PRO A 459 5.87 27.04 4.98
C PRO A 459 5.35 28.43 5.38
N THR A 460 4.97 29.24 4.39
CA THR A 460 4.17 30.45 4.62
C THR A 460 2.68 30.08 4.74
N ASP A 461 1.97 30.77 5.63
CA ASP A 461 0.54 30.66 5.94
C ASP A 461 0.09 32.10 6.24
N SER A 462 -0.37 32.80 5.20
CA SER A 462 -0.51 34.26 5.22
C SER A 462 -1.77 34.76 5.95
N ASP A 463 -2.90 34.05 5.87
CA ASP A 463 -4.12 34.36 6.65
C ASP A 463 -4.14 33.72 8.07
N GLY A 464 -3.46 32.59 8.26
CA GLY A 464 -3.43 31.84 9.52
C GLY A 464 -4.52 30.77 9.68
N ASP A 465 -5.14 30.27 8.59
CA ASP A 465 -6.07 29.13 8.58
C ASP A 465 -5.36 27.81 8.96
N GLY A 466 -4.09 27.66 8.56
CA GLY A 466 -3.30 26.44 8.68
C GLY A 466 -3.18 25.62 7.38
N ILE A 467 -3.56 26.23 6.25
CA ILE A 467 -3.15 25.84 4.89
C ILE A 467 -1.99 26.80 4.50
N CYS A 468 -1.13 26.39 3.58
CA CYS A 468 -0.02 27.22 3.10
C CYS A 468 -0.29 27.83 1.73
N ASP A 469 0.22 29.02 1.49
CA ASP A 469 0.01 29.86 0.29
C ASP A 469 0.31 29.09 -1.02
N GLY A 470 1.22 28.11 -0.97
CA GLY A 470 1.55 27.26 -2.11
C GLY A 470 0.47 26.26 -2.55
N ILE A 471 -0.58 26.03 -1.73
CA ILE A 471 -1.66 25.06 -2.00
C ILE A 471 -3.08 25.55 -1.68
N ASP A 472 -3.25 26.75 -1.12
CA ASP A 472 -4.58 27.34 -0.98
C ASP A 472 -5.12 27.82 -2.36
N MET A 473 -6.20 28.59 -2.32
CA MET A 473 -6.85 29.22 -3.45
C MET A 473 -7.29 30.66 -3.15
N ASP A 474 -7.11 31.13 -1.91
CA ASP A 474 -7.63 32.39 -1.30
C ASP A 474 -6.66 32.72 -0.13
N SER A 475 -5.36 32.89 -0.46
CA SER A 475 -4.22 32.72 0.45
C SER A 475 -4.09 33.78 1.57
N ASP A 476 -4.76 34.93 1.43
CA ASP A 476 -4.88 35.98 2.44
C ASP A 476 -6.30 36.11 3.05
N ASN A 477 -7.28 35.36 2.51
CA ASN A 477 -8.71 35.37 2.85
C ASN A 477 -9.44 36.72 2.59
N ASP A 478 -8.98 37.55 1.65
CA ASP A 478 -9.72 38.71 1.11
C ASP A 478 -11.10 38.27 0.55
N GLY A 479 -11.13 37.11 -0.13
CA GLY A 479 -12.31 36.53 -0.79
C GLY A 479 -12.38 36.68 -2.31
N VAL A 480 -11.32 37.18 -2.95
CA VAL A 480 -10.93 36.90 -4.34
C VAL A 480 -10.29 35.48 -4.37
N LEU A 481 -9.49 35.12 -5.37
CA LEU A 481 -8.79 33.82 -5.45
C LEU A 481 -7.44 34.03 -6.12
N ASP A 482 -6.36 33.36 -5.69
CA ASP A 482 -4.96 33.52 -6.15
C ASP A 482 -4.68 33.35 -7.67
N ALA A 483 -5.71 33.06 -8.46
CA ALA A 483 -5.66 32.93 -9.92
C ALA A 483 -6.49 34.00 -10.68
N ASP A 484 -7.20 34.84 -9.93
CA ASP A 484 -7.96 36.02 -10.31
C ASP A 484 -7.57 37.22 -9.38
N ASP A 485 -6.43 37.13 -8.66
CA ASP A 485 -5.85 38.08 -7.70
C ASP A 485 -4.40 38.37 -8.07
N ASP A 486 -3.96 39.63 -7.92
CA ASP A 486 -2.62 40.09 -8.29
C ASP A 486 -1.69 40.31 -7.06
N PHE A 487 -2.24 40.37 -5.83
CA PHE A 487 -1.51 40.50 -4.56
C PHE A 487 -1.89 39.42 -3.52
N PRO A 488 -1.93 38.11 -3.86
CA PRO A 488 -2.56 37.04 -3.07
C PRO A 488 -1.98 36.75 -1.66
N ASP A 489 -0.98 37.51 -1.21
CA ASP A 489 -0.33 37.38 0.10
C ASP A 489 -0.64 38.57 1.06
N ASP A 490 -1.51 39.55 0.69
CA ASP A 490 -1.74 40.79 1.48
C ASP A 490 -3.22 41.26 1.48
N GLU A 491 -3.95 40.96 2.58
CA GLU A 491 -5.42 41.17 2.87
C GLU A 491 -6.00 42.58 2.63
N CYS A 492 -5.21 43.48 2.05
CA CYS A 492 -5.47 44.90 1.88
C CYS A 492 -5.64 45.34 0.42
N ALA A 493 -5.29 44.52 -0.58
CA ALA A 493 -5.39 44.85 -2.01
C ALA A 493 -5.42 43.57 -2.87
N SER A 494 -6.08 43.60 -4.03
CA SER A 494 -6.32 42.40 -4.86
C SER A 494 -6.49 42.68 -6.37
N LEU A 495 -6.00 43.83 -6.86
CA LEU A 495 -6.03 44.24 -8.28
C LEU A 495 -4.76 45.01 -8.65
N ASP A 496 -4.16 44.68 -9.80
CA ASP A 496 -3.05 45.35 -10.47
C ASP A 496 -3.42 45.53 -11.96
N THR A 497 -3.91 46.72 -12.35
CA THR A 497 -4.50 46.90 -13.69
C THR A 497 -3.48 47.01 -14.84
N ASP A 498 -2.19 47.33 -14.59
CA ASP A 498 -1.15 47.51 -15.62
C ASP A 498 -0.01 46.44 -15.63
N ASP A 499 0.11 45.59 -14.60
CA ASP A 499 1.22 44.67 -14.27
C ASP A 499 2.48 45.35 -13.60
N ASP A 500 2.41 46.54 -12.97
CA ASP A 500 3.56 47.23 -12.29
C ASP A 500 4.04 46.52 -11.00
N SER A 501 3.13 45.91 -10.24
CA SER A 501 3.24 45.55 -8.81
C SER A 501 2.93 46.67 -7.80
N MET A 502 2.06 47.63 -8.16
CA MET A 502 1.39 48.56 -7.24
C MET A 502 -0.14 48.46 -7.40
N PRO A 503 -0.93 48.40 -6.29
CA PRO A 503 -2.37 48.12 -6.39
C PRO A 503 -3.27 49.33 -6.68
N ASP A 504 -4.32 49.11 -7.49
CA ASP A 504 -5.41 50.05 -7.83
C ASP A 504 -6.05 50.73 -6.60
N SER A 505 -6.05 50.06 -5.43
CA SER A 505 -6.52 50.66 -4.17
C SER A 505 -6.10 49.85 -2.94
N ILE A 506 -5.95 50.52 -1.79
CA ILE A 506 -5.68 49.86 -0.50
C ILE A 506 -6.83 50.06 0.49
N ILE A 507 -7.27 48.97 1.13
CA ILE A 507 -8.40 48.97 2.08
C ILE A 507 -8.15 49.88 3.30
N ASP A 508 -8.99 50.92 3.49
CA ASP A 508 -8.86 51.93 4.58
C ASP A 508 -8.78 51.30 5.98
N GLY A 509 -7.59 51.41 6.58
CA GLY A 509 -7.31 50.93 7.94
C GLY A 509 -6.75 49.50 8.02
N CYS A 510 -6.50 48.86 6.88
CA CYS A 510 -5.71 47.64 6.74
C CYS A 510 -4.21 47.91 7.02
N ASN A 511 -3.36 46.88 7.06
CA ASN A 511 -1.97 46.96 7.54
C ASN A 511 -0.93 46.41 6.53
N SER A 512 -1.08 46.78 5.27
CA SER A 512 -0.12 46.44 4.20
C SER A 512 1.22 47.20 4.32
N LEU A 513 2.21 46.75 3.54
CA LEU A 513 3.44 47.49 3.19
C LEU A 513 3.44 48.02 1.74
N LEU A 514 2.44 47.67 0.94
CA LEU A 514 2.19 48.18 -0.41
C LEU A 514 1.92 49.69 -0.38
N ILE A 515 1.94 50.28 -1.57
CA ILE A 515 1.65 51.68 -1.83
C ILE A 515 0.64 51.68 -2.97
N GLU A 516 -0.57 52.17 -2.68
CA GLU A 516 -1.64 52.51 -3.64
C GLU A 516 -1.03 53.30 -4.81
N ASP A 517 -1.38 52.95 -6.05
CA ASP A 517 -0.90 53.71 -7.20
C ASP A 517 -1.53 55.13 -7.27
N ASP A 518 -0.94 55.98 -8.09
CA ASP A 518 -1.45 57.30 -8.47
C ASP A 518 -1.78 57.35 -10.00
N ASP A 519 -1.67 56.25 -10.78
CA ASP A 519 -1.82 56.17 -12.26
C ASP A 519 -2.18 54.72 -12.72
N ASP A 520 -3.37 54.21 -12.34
CA ASP A 520 -3.84 52.80 -12.45
C ASP A 520 -3.70 52.11 -13.85
N ASP A 521 -3.35 52.80 -14.95
CA ASP A 521 -3.22 52.17 -16.29
C ASP A 521 -2.01 52.56 -17.19
N ASP A 522 -1.03 53.32 -16.69
CA ASP A 522 0.20 53.79 -17.40
C ASP A 522 -0.10 54.59 -18.70
N ASP A 523 -1.12 55.47 -18.70
CA ASP A 523 -1.42 56.41 -19.81
C ASP A 523 -0.89 57.85 -19.64
N ASP A 524 -0.03 58.06 -18.62
CA ASP A 524 0.58 59.33 -18.14
C ASP A 524 -0.43 60.25 -17.38
N TRP A 525 -1.63 59.76 -16.99
CA TRP A 525 -2.67 60.53 -16.28
C TRP A 525 -3.12 59.88 -14.97
N SER A 526 -2.93 60.58 -13.85
CA SER A 526 -3.43 60.09 -12.56
C SER A 526 -4.95 59.97 -12.49
N ASP A 527 -5.46 58.91 -11.87
CA ASP A 527 -6.89 58.65 -11.61
C ASP A 527 -7.58 59.81 -10.87
N VAL A 528 -6.86 60.54 -10.02
CA VAL A 528 -7.33 61.76 -9.34
C VAL A 528 -7.61 62.92 -10.31
N MET A 529 -6.90 63.00 -11.45
CA MET A 529 -7.19 63.93 -12.54
C MET A 529 -8.34 63.41 -13.39
N GLU A 530 -8.26 62.15 -13.84
CA GLU A 530 -9.26 61.51 -14.69
C GLU A 530 -10.68 61.53 -14.10
N ALA A 531 -10.81 61.28 -12.79
CA ALA A 531 -12.07 61.37 -12.07
C ALA A 531 -12.66 62.81 -11.99
N ASN A 532 -11.89 63.84 -12.34
CA ASN A 532 -12.38 65.21 -12.57
C ASN A 532 -12.66 65.46 -14.07
N CYS A 533 -11.86 64.88 -14.97
CA CYS A 533 -11.95 65.02 -16.43
C CYS A 533 -13.06 64.14 -17.09
N ASP A 534 -13.84 63.39 -16.31
CA ASP A 534 -14.91 62.47 -16.76
C ASP A 534 -14.39 61.27 -17.62
N SER A 535 -13.14 60.83 -17.40
CA SER A 535 -12.53 59.63 -18.02
C SER A 535 -12.59 58.37 -17.11
N ASP A 536 -11.79 57.33 -17.36
CA ASP A 536 -12.04 55.93 -16.90
C ASP A 536 -10.71 55.19 -16.60
N PRO A 537 -10.13 55.33 -15.40
CA PRO A 537 -8.71 55.06 -15.09
C PRO A 537 -8.25 53.60 -15.08
N LEU A 538 -9.08 52.68 -15.55
CA LEU A 538 -8.74 51.26 -15.64
C LEU A 538 -8.65 50.80 -17.10
N ASN A 539 -8.25 51.71 -17.99
CA ASN A 539 -8.38 51.63 -19.45
C ASN A 539 -7.59 52.74 -20.19
N ALA A 540 -6.29 52.51 -20.42
CA ALA A 540 -5.27 53.31 -21.15
C ALA A 540 -5.56 53.69 -22.63
N HIS A 541 -6.83 53.70 -23.00
CA HIS A 541 -7.40 54.22 -24.24
C HIS A 541 -8.48 55.27 -23.94
N SER A 542 -8.56 55.73 -22.69
CA SER A 542 -9.62 56.59 -22.17
C SER A 542 -9.14 57.96 -21.67
N VAL A 543 -7.85 58.30 -21.87
CA VAL A 543 -7.24 59.64 -21.70
C VAL A 543 -8.24 60.79 -21.62
N PRO A 544 -8.07 61.72 -20.67
CA PRO A 544 -8.68 63.05 -20.72
C PRO A 544 -8.55 63.72 -22.09
N LEU A 545 -9.47 64.64 -22.38
CA LEU A 545 -9.27 65.58 -23.47
C LEU A 545 -8.33 66.69 -22.96
N ASP A 546 -7.21 66.86 -23.66
CA ASP A 546 -6.16 67.85 -23.45
C ASP A 546 -5.83 68.41 -24.84
N THR A 547 -6.30 69.63 -25.11
CA THR A 547 -6.31 70.21 -26.46
C THR A 547 -4.99 70.90 -26.84
N ASP A 548 -4.24 71.49 -25.89
CA ASP A 548 -2.92 72.11 -26.13
C ASP A 548 -1.73 71.15 -25.91
N SER A 549 -1.92 70.10 -25.08
CA SER A 549 -0.92 69.16 -24.56
C SER A 549 0.03 69.68 -23.46
N ASP A 550 -0.49 70.50 -22.52
CA ASP A 550 0.16 70.93 -21.27
C ASP A 550 0.29 69.80 -20.24
N GLY A 551 -0.67 68.86 -20.20
CA GLY A 551 -0.90 67.94 -19.08
C GLY A 551 -1.98 68.43 -18.09
N THR A 552 -2.88 69.28 -18.57
CA THR A 552 -4.14 69.67 -17.91
C THR A 552 -5.29 69.38 -18.89
N CYS A 553 -6.47 69.01 -18.40
CA CYS A 553 -7.60 68.64 -19.28
C CYS A 553 -8.58 69.81 -19.46
N ASP A 554 -9.28 69.85 -20.61
CA ASP A 554 -10.30 70.84 -21.04
C ASP A 554 -11.51 71.03 -20.07
N VAL A 555 -11.47 70.43 -18.88
CA VAL A 555 -12.49 70.50 -17.82
C VAL A 555 -11.99 71.23 -16.56
N ASP A 556 -10.67 71.21 -16.32
CA ASP A 556 -10.00 71.86 -15.17
C ASP A 556 -9.00 72.96 -15.58
N ASP A 557 -8.74 73.16 -16.89
CA ASP A 557 -8.03 74.33 -17.42
C ASP A 557 -8.89 75.62 -17.42
N TYR A 558 -8.32 76.70 -17.96
CA TYR A 558 -8.87 78.03 -18.14
C TYR A 558 -8.46 78.70 -19.46
N ASP A 559 -7.66 78.05 -20.32
CA ASP A 559 -7.11 78.55 -21.58
C ASP A 559 -6.87 77.32 -22.49
N ASP A 560 -7.93 76.54 -22.77
CA ASP A 560 -7.97 75.17 -23.36
C ASP A 560 -7.03 74.89 -24.57
N ASP A 561 -6.49 75.91 -25.26
CA ASP A 561 -5.58 75.76 -26.41
C ASP A 561 -4.28 76.62 -26.42
N ASP A 562 -3.91 77.27 -25.29
CA ASP A 562 -2.73 78.17 -25.06
C ASP A 562 -2.53 79.26 -26.14
N ASP A 563 -3.61 79.77 -26.75
CA ASP A 563 -3.55 81.02 -27.54
C ASP A 563 -3.41 82.27 -26.62
N GLY A 564 -3.97 82.22 -25.40
CA GLY A 564 -3.92 83.26 -24.39
C GLY A 564 -5.22 84.02 -24.11
N TYR A 565 -6.38 83.53 -24.56
CA TYR A 565 -7.71 84.03 -24.20
C TYR A 565 -8.51 82.99 -23.39
N GLU A 566 -8.78 83.31 -22.11
CA GLU A 566 -9.54 82.42 -21.21
C GLU A 566 -10.89 81.96 -21.85
N ASP A 567 -11.23 80.67 -21.85
CA ASP A 567 -12.45 80.11 -22.49
C ASP A 567 -13.78 80.74 -22.03
N ALA A 568 -13.78 81.40 -20.87
CA ALA A 568 -14.88 82.21 -20.36
C ALA A 568 -15.09 83.56 -21.11
N ILE A 569 -14.16 83.96 -21.97
CA ILE A 569 -14.21 85.12 -22.87
C ILE A 569 -13.94 84.77 -24.34
N ASP A 570 -13.42 83.59 -24.62
CA ASP A 570 -13.20 83.08 -25.98
C ASP A 570 -14.49 82.67 -26.70
N SER A 571 -14.43 82.57 -28.02
CA SER A 571 -15.53 82.18 -28.93
C SER A 571 -15.33 80.78 -29.54
N PHE A 572 -14.09 80.32 -29.68
CA PHE A 572 -13.71 78.98 -30.16
C PHE A 572 -12.57 78.38 -29.30
N PRO A 573 -12.78 78.06 -28.01
CA PRO A 573 -11.73 77.58 -27.08
C PRO A 573 -10.88 76.35 -27.48
N LEU A 574 -11.12 75.75 -28.65
CA LEU A 574 -10.48 74.52 -29.11
C LEU A 574 -9.85 74.70 -30.51
N ASP A 575 -9.54 75.94 -30.89
CA ASP A 575 -8.84 76.32 -32.12
C ASP A 575 -8.04 77.62 -31.89
N ALA A 576 -6.80 77.47 -31.43
CA ALA A 576 -5.79 78.51 -31.15
C ALA A 576 -5.36 79.37 -32.37
N SER A 577 -6.23 79.49 -33.37
CA SER A 577 -6.19 80.51 -34.40
C SER A 577 -7.41 81.44 -34.42
N GLU A 578 -8.46 81.21 -33.61
CA GLU A 578 -9.70 81.99 -33.60
C GLU A 578 -10.26 82.26 -32.20
N TRP A 579 -10.24 83.52 -31.74
CA TRP A 579 -10.71 83.90 -30.38
C TRP A 579 -11.96 84.79 -30.35
N THR A 580 -12.47 85.22 -31.50
CA THR A 580 -13.61 86.16 -31.61
C THR A 580 -14.52 85.79 -32.78
N ASP A 581 -15.83 85.93 -32.55
CA ASP A 581 -16.93 85.80 -33.51
C ASP A 581 -17.82 87.06 -33.34
N ILE A 582 -17.60 88.10 -34.14
CA ILE A 582 -18.27 89.40 -33.97
C ILE A 582 -19.76 89.36 -34.37
N ASP A 583 -20.13 88.68 -35.46
CA ASP A 583 -21.51 88.63 -35.97
C ASP A 583 -22.36 87.47 -35.38
N GLY A 584 -21.73 86.33 -35.06
CA GLY A 584 -22.37 85.11 -34.56
C GLY A 584 -22.65 84.03 -35.61
N ASP A 585 -21.98 84.01 -36.76
CA ASP A 585 -22.03 82.97 -37.80
C ASP A 585 -21.49 81.62 -37.29
N GLY A 586 -20.43 81.66 -36.47
CA GLY A 586 -19.62 80.50 -36.09
C GLY A 586 -18.39 80.28 -36.98
N THR A 587 -17.89 81.34 -37.60
CA THR A 587 -16.55 81.48 -38.20
C THR A 587 -15.82 82.58 -37.41
N GLY A 588 -14.50 82.46 -37.21
CA GLY A 588 -13.74 83.42 -36.39
C GLY A 588 -13.10 84.55 -37.21
N ASP A 589 -12.92 85.72 -36.58
CA ASP A 589 -12.39 86.97 -37.15
C ASP A 589 -11.03 86.84 -37.89
N ASN A 590 -10.23 85.76 -37.70
CA ASN A 590 -8.96 85.56 -38.44
C ASN A 590 -9.13 84.68 -39.71
N ALA A 591 -10.27 83.99 -39.85
CA ALA A 591 -10.60 83.12 -40.98
C ALA A 591 -11.84 83.55 -41.78
N ASP A 592 -12.70 84.41 -41.22
CA ASP A 592 -13.76 85.05 -41.99
C ASP A 592 -13.22 86.15 -42.92
N THR A 593 -14.14 86.82 -43.60
CA THR A 593 -13.95 87.80 -44.66
C THR A 593 -15.12 88.78 -44.73
N ASP A 594 -15.94 88.88 -43.68
CA ASP A 594 -17.14 89.73 -43.50
C ASP A 594 -17.40 89.84 -41.98
N ASP A 595 -16.36 90.20 -41.19
CA ASP A 595 -16.30 90.03 -39.70
C ASP A 595 -17.55 90.48 -38.92
N ASP A 596 -18.27 91.53 -39.36
CA ASP A 596 -19.49 92.02 -38.71
C ASP A 596 -20.82 91.59 -39.36
N GLY A 597 -20.75 90.80 -40.43
CA GLY A 597 -21.89 90.14 -41.08
C GLY A 597 -22.84 91.07 -41.82
N ASP A 598 -22.45 92.31 -42.12
CA ASP A 598 -23.32 93.27 -42.81
C ASP A 598 -23.41 93.05 -44.34
N GLY A 599 -22.45 92.32 -44.91
CA GLY A 599 -22.44 91.88 -46.31
C GLY A 599 -21.36 92.51 -47.19
N TRP A 600 -20.46 93.31 -46.60
CA TRP A 600 -19.30 93.90 -47.28
C TRP A 600 -18.02 93.27 -46.73
N PRO A 601 -17.19 92.63 -47.58
CA PRO A 601 -15.96 92.02 -47.09
C PRO A 601 -14.97 93.04 -46.49
N ASP A 602 -14.34 92.74 -45.36
CA ASP A 602 -13.34 93.59 -44.69
C ASP A 602 -12.23 94.09 -45.63
N SER A 603 -11.77 93.23 -46.55
CA SER A 603 -10.81 93.63 -47.60
C SER A 603 -11.34 94.66 -48.63
N VAL A 604 -12.66 94.76 -48.80
CA VAL A 604 -13.33 95.83 -49.55
C VAL A 604 -13.48 97.06 -48.65
N GLU A 605 -13.85 96.86 -47.38
CA GLU A 605 -14.04 97.93 -46.40
C GLU A 605 -12.76 98.70 -46.04
N GLU A 606 -11.59 98.06 -45.96
CA GLU A 606 -10.30 98.76 -45.79
C GLU A 606 -10.05 99.73 -46.97
N ASP A 607 -10.40 99.32 -48.20
CA ASP A 607 -10.24 100.15 -49.41
C ASP A 607 -11.36 101.21 -49.55
N CYS A 608 -12.60 100.94 -49.11
CA CYS A 608 -13.72 101.90 -49.11
C CYS A 608 -13.67 102.89 -47.93
N GLY A 609 -13.01 102.55 -46.82
CA GLY A 609 -12.80 103.41 -45.65
C GLY A 609 -13.85 103.29 -44.53
N SER A 610 -14.53 102.15 -44.42
CA SER A 610 -15.46 101.78 -43.35
C SER A 610 -14.74 101.06 -42.19
N ASP A 611 -15.43 100.27 -41.36
CA ASP A 611 -14.94 99.72 -40.10
C ASP A 611 -15.59 98.34 -39.84
N ALA A 612 -15.00 97.30 -40.42
CA ALA A 612 -15.54 95.93 -40.55
C ALA A 612 -15.81 95.15 -39.24
N THR A 613 -15.68 95.82 -38.10
CA THR A 613 -15.99 95.26 -36.78
C THR A 613 -17.31 95.83 -36.21
N ASN A 614 -18.14 96.43 -37.07
CA ASN A 614 -19.25 97.30 -36.70
C ASN A 614 -20.27 97.56 -37.86
N ALA A 615 -21.21 96.62 -38.05
CA ALA A 615 -22.29 96.59 -39.05
C ALA A 615 -23.26 97.82 -39.13
N ASP A 616 -23.04 98.85 -38.32
CA ASP A 616 -23.65 100.19 -38.45
C ASP A 616 -22.79 101.11 -39.37
N SER A 617 -21.68 100.62 -39.98
CA SER A 617 -20.59 101.42 -40.59
C SER A 617 -20.36 101.28 -42.09
N GLN A 618 -21.32 100.69 -42.81
CA GLN A 618 -21.28 100.36 -44.24
C GLN A 618 -20.56 101.37 -45.18
N PRO A 619 -19.88 100.86 -46.23
CA PRO A 619 -19.49 101.64 -47.40
C PRO A 619 -20.64 102.47 -47.98
N SER A 620 -20.29 103.53 -48.70
CA SER A 620 -21.24 104.23 -49.56
C SER A 620 -21.31 103.52 -50.92
N ASP A 621 -22.52 103.29 -51.39
CA ASP A 621 -22.91 102.61 -52.63
C ASP A 621 -24.10 103.43 -53.19
N GLY A 622 -23.83 104.25 -54.21
CA GLY A 622 -24.76 105.26 -54.72
C GLY A 622 -25.93 104.72 -55.55
N ASP A 623 -25.69 103.71 -56.39
CA ASP A 623 -26.68 103.13 -57.30
C ASP A 623 -27.31 101.80 -56.81
N GLY A 624 -26.58 101.03 -56.00
CA GLY A 624 -26.97 99.71 -55.49
C GLY A 624 -26.47 98.51 -56.29
N ASP A 625 -25.39 98.62 -57.08
CA ASP A 625 -24.72 97.53 -57.81
C ASP A 625 -24.08 96.50 -56.86
N GLY A 626 -23.51 96.96 -55.75
CA GLY A 626 -22.65 96.17 -54.85
C GLY A 626 -21.14 96.46 -55.03
N MET A 627 -20.80 97.61 -55.60
CA MET A 627 -19.49 98.24 -55.51
C MET A 627 -19.63 99.56 -54.73
N CYS A 628 -18.56 100.02 -54.07
CA CYS A 628 -18.60 101.25 -53.26
C CYS A 628 -18.09 102.45 -54.06
N ASP A 629 -18.61 103.66 -53.83
CA ASP A 629 -18.24 104.87 -54.59
C ASP A 629 -16.70 105.04 -54.79
N PRO A 630 -15.83 104.83 -53.77
CA PRO A 630 -14.37 104.90 -53.95
C PRO A 630 -13.74 103.90 -54.94
N GLN A 631 -14.49 102.88 -55.36
CA GLN A 631 -14.06 101.81 -56.28
C GLN A 631 -14.94 101.70 -57.55
N ASP A 632 -16.10 102.35 -57.59
CA ASP A 632 -16.95 102.37 -58.78
C ASP A 632 -16.33 103.22 -59.91
N PRO A 633 -16.72 102.98 -61.18
CA PRO A 633 -16.53 103.92 -62.27
C PRO A 633 -17.80 104.68 -62.73
N ASP A 634 -18.98 104.45 -62.14
CA ASP A 634 -20.30 104.96 -62.55
C ASP A 634 -21.17 105.20 -61.28
N ASP A 635 -20.68 106.06 -60.36
CA ASP A 635 -21.12 106.28 -58.95
C ASP A 635 -22.65 106.35 -58.70
N ASP A 636 -23.47 106.70 -59.71
CA ASP A 636 -24.94 106.81 -59.60
C ASP A 636 -25.75 105.97 -60.61
N GLY A 637 -25.08 105.20 -61.48
CA GLY A 637 -25.69 104.23 -62.38
C GLY A 637 -26.47 104.81 -63.56
N ASP A 638 -26.26 106.09 -63.92
CA ASP A 638 -26.78 106.69 -65.15
C ASP A 638 -26.28 105.96 -66.42
N GLY A 639 -25.00 105.54 -66.41
CA GLY A 639 -24.30 104.95 -67.55
C GLY A 639 -23.24 105.87 -68.19
N ILE A 640 -22.90 106.98 -67.54
CA ILE A 640 -21.78 107.88 -67.86
C ILE A 640 -20.79 107.84 -66.69
N ALA A 641 -19.57 107.38 -66.98
CA ALA A 641 -18.55 107.20 -65.96
C ALA A 641 -18.04 108.52 -65.36
N ASP A 642 -17.71 108.53 -64.06
CA ASP A 642 -17.30 109.73 -63.28
C ASP A 642 -16.09 110.49 -63.85
N ASP A 643 -15.24 109.84 -64.65
CA ASP A 643 -14.11 110.50 -65.34
C ASP A 643 -14.52 111.32 -66.58
N GLN A 644 -15.80 111.24 -66.95
CA GLN A 644 -16.47 111.92 -68.06
C GLN A 644 -17.73 112.68 -67.63
N ASP A 645 -18.32 112.37 -66.48
CA ASP A 645 -19.52 113.01 -65.94
C ASP A 645 -19.25 114.37 -65.26
N ALA A 646 -20.22 115.28 -65.32
CA ALA A 646 -20.18 116.59 -64.67
C ALA A 646 -20.74 116.58 -63.22
N PHE A 647 -21.68 115.69 -62.92
CA PHE A 647 -22.31 115.50 -61.61
C PHE A 647 -22.43 114.01 -61.25
N PRO A 648 -21.32 113.27 -61.01
CA PRO A 648 -21.33 111.81 -60.84
C PRO A 648 -22.16 111.23 -59.67
N ASN A 649 -22.94 112.03 -58.95
CA ASN A 649 -23.75 111.62 -57.79
C ASN A 649 -25.22 112.11 -57.93
N ASP A 650 -25.70 112.44 -59.14
CA ASP A 650 -27.09 112.79 -59.43
C ASP A 650 -27.49 112.24 -60.84
N PRO A 651 -28.14 111.05 -60.92
CA PRO A 651 -28.36 110.28 -62.16
C PRO A 651 -29.50 110.84 -63.04
N ALA A 652 -29.46 112.16 -63.21
CA ALA A 652 -30.33 112.99 -64.01
C ALA A 652 -29.52 114.06 -64.78
N GLU A 653 -28.24 114.30 -64.45
CA GLU A 653 -27.42 115.40 -64.98
C GLU A 653 -25.99 114.94 -65.27
N TRP A 654 -25.61 114.76 -66.55
CA TRP A 654 -24.28 114.25 -66.93
C TRP A 654 -23.39 115.28 -67.69
N ASP A 655 -23.99 116.32 -68.29
CA ASP A 655 -23.32 117.40 -69.02
C ASP A 655 -23.53 118.75 -68.30
N ASP A 656 -22.46 119.55 -68.15
CA ASP A 656 -22.47 120.98 -67.76
C ASP A 656 -21.72 121.75 -68.87
N THR A 657 -22.46 122.49 -69.70
CA THR A 657 -21.92 123.03 -70.96
C THR A 657 -21.28 124.42 -70.83
N ASP A 658 -21.79 125.30 -69.97
CA ASP A 658 -21.19 126.62 -69.70
C ASP A 658 -20.25 126.64 -68.47
N GLY A 659 -20.44 125.74 -67.50
CA GLY A 659 -19.67 125.64 -66.26
C GLY A 659 -20.26 126.38 -65.05
N ASP A 660 -21.56 126.68 -65.02
CA ASP A 660 -22.29 127.26 -63.87
C ASP A 660 -22.35 126.32 -62.66
N GLY A 661 -22.48 125.01 -62.91
CA GLY A 661 -22.78 123.99 -61.91
C GLY A 661 -24.26 123.63 -61.78
N ILE A 662 -25.02 123.78 -62.87
CA ILE A 662 -26.34 123.18 -63.10
C ILE A 662 -26.22 122.36 -64.39
N GLY A 663 -26.76 121.14 -64.42
CA GLY A 663 -26.68 120.28 -65.60
C GLY A 663 -27.70 120.63 -66.68
N ASN A 664 -27.38 120.25 -67.92
CA ASN A 664 -28.17 120.54 -69.12
C ASN A 664 -29.63 120.01 -69.08
N ASN A 665 -30.00 119.06 -68.21
CA ASN A 665 -31.40 118.62 -68.09
C ASN A 665 -32.20 119.47 -67.07
N ALA A 666 -31.52 120.26 -66.23
CA ALA A 666 -32.09 121.15 -65.23
C ALA A 666 -31.99 122.65 -65.57
N ASP A 667 -31.03 123.06 -66.42
CA ASP A 667 -30.93 124.45 -66.87
C ASP A 667 -31.90 124.77 -68.04
N SER A 668 -31.67 125.92 -68.67
CA SER A 668 -32.57 126.59 -69.62
C SER A 668 -31.86 127.71 -70.41
N ASP A 669 -30.54 127.68 -70.44
CA ASP A 669 -29.60 128.60 -71.12
C ASP A 669 -28.26 127.84 -71.28
N ASP A 670 -28.32 126.56 -71.73
CA ASP A 670 -27.27 125.52 -71.55
C ASP A 670 -25.82 125.96 -71.87
N ASP A 671 -25.59 126.81 -72.88
CA ASP A 671 -24.25 127.30 -73.27
C ASP A 671 -23.87 128.68 -72.71
N GLY A 672 -24.77 129.32 -71.96
CA GLY A 672 -24.54 130.57 -71.24
C GLY A 672 -24.44 131.83 -72.10
N ASP A 673 -24.85 131.80 -73.39
CA ASP A 673 -24.82 133.00 -74.25
C ASP A 673 -25.84 134.08 -73.81
N GLY A 674 -26.92 133.67 -73.12
CA GLY A 674 -28.00 134.52 -72.63
C GLY A 674 -29.29 134.43 -73.44
N VAL A 675 -29.44 133.41 -74.29
CA VAL A 675 -30.64 133.08 -75.05
C VAL A 675 -31.05 131.64 -74.74
N SER A 676 -32.13 131.48 -73.98
CA SER A 676 -32.62 130.15 -73.57
C SER A 676 -32.82 129.19 -74.73
N ASP A 677 -32.41 127.93 -74.57
CA ASP A 677 -32.53 126.81 -75.52
C ASP A 677 -33.94 126.67 -76.13
N ASN A 678 -35.02 126.99 -75.42
CA ASN A 678 -36.37 127.02 -76.00
C ASN A 678 -36.56 128.13 -77.06
N GLU A 679 -35.95 129.30 -76.91
CA GLU A 679 -35.96 130.38 -77.92
C GLU A 679 -35.07 130.00 -79.12
N GLU A 680 -33.92 129.39 -78.84
CA GLU A 680 -33.00 128.87 -79.86
C GLU A 680 -33.58 127.73 -80.70
N ASN A 681 -34.22 126.75 -80.07
CA ASN A 681 -34.91 125.66 -80.75
C ASN A 681 -36.10 126.14 -81.60
N GLU A 682 -36.72 127.28 -81.25
CA GLU A 682 -37.72 127.94 -82.12
C GLU A 682 -37.07 128.71 -83.29
N CYS A 683 -35.90 129.33 -83.09
CA CYS A 683 -35.18 130.09 -84.12
C CYS A 683 -34.30 129.25 -85.06
N GLY A 684 -33.83 128.07 -84.63
CA GLY A 684 -32.99 127.15 -85.38
C GLY A 684 -31.47 127.34 -85.21
N SER A 685 -31.02 127.86 -84.08
CA SER A 685 -29.64 127.78 -83.60
C SER A 685 -29.39 126.44 -82.86
N ASP A 686 -28.24 126.29 -82.21
CA ASP A 686 -27.74 125.02 -81.63
C ASP A 686 -27.29 125.32 -80.21
N SER A 687 -28.09 124.95 -79.21
CA SER A 687 -28.01 125.46 -77.83
C SER A 687 -26.95 124.82 -76.96
N LEU A 688 -25.83 124.46 -77.58
CA LEU A 688 -24.64 123.88 -76.95
C LEU A 688 -23.36 124.51 -77.58
N ASP A 689 -23.48 125.70 -78.17
CA ASP A 689 -22.43 126.43 -78.89
C ASP A 689 -22.70 127.94 -78.84
N ALA A 690 -22.24 128.62 -77.79
CA ALA A 690 -22.46 130.06 -77.50
C ALA A 690 -21.94 131.07 -78.56
N GLU A 691 -21.50 130.61 -79.73
CA GLU A 691 -21.28 131.44 -80.93
C GLU A 691 -22.41 131.24 -81.99
N SER A 692 -23.49 130.51 -81.65
CA SER A 692 -24.60 130.09 -82.53
C SER A 692 -25.83 131.02 -82.54
N THR A 693 -25.87 132.03 -81.64
CA THR A 693 -26.90 133.09 -81.49
C THR A 693 -27.91 133.26 -82.66
N PRO A 694 -29.22 133.32 -82.40
CA PRO A 694 -30.22 133.63 -83.42
C PRO A 694 -29.94 134.94 -84.18
N VAL A 695 -29.96 134.87 -85.51
CA VAL A 695 -29.72 136.04 -86.36
C VAL A 695 -30.98 136.91 -86.46
N ASP A 696 -30.88 138.16 -86.03
CA ASP A 696 -31.83 139.27 -86.30
C ASP A 696 -31.10 140.33 -87.15
N VAL A 697 -31.64 140.66 -88.34
CA VAL A 697 -31.01 141.59 -89.29
C VAL A 697 -31.47 143.05 -89.14
N ASP A 698 -32.57 143.36 -88.44
CA ASP A 698 -33.03 144.75 -88.24
C ASP A 698 -33.29 145.22 -86.80
N ASP A 699 -32.80 144.45 -85.81
CA ASP A 699 -32.85 144.71 -84.36
C ASP A 699 -34.31 144.86 -83.84
N ASP A 700 -35.23 144.04 -84.35
CA ASP A 700 -36.67 144.03 -84.00
C ASP A 700 -36.97 143.21 -82.72
N GLY A 701 -36.17 142.18 -82.45
CA GLY A 701 -36.39 141.19 -81.38
C GLY A 701 -37.16 139.94 -81.87
N ILE A 702 -37.05 139.61 -83.16
CA ILE A 702 -37.56 138.37 -83.77
C ILE A 702 -36.51 137.90 -84.78
N CYS A 703 -36.05 136.66 -84.66
CA CYS A 703 -35.04 136.09 -85.55
C CYS A 703 -35.51 135.99 -87.02
N ASP A 704 -34.58 136.11 -87.97
CA ASP A 704 -34.76 136.08 -89.43
C ASP A 704 -35.51 134.82 -89.94
N SER A 705 -35.47 133.73 -89.18
CA SER A 705 -36.21 132.49 -89.47
C SER A 705 -37.72 132.58 -89.19
N MET A 706 -38.15 133.60 -88.44
CA MET A 706 -39.54 133.85 -88.05
C MET A 706 -40.14 135.20 -88.50
N ASP A 707 -39.37 136.16 -89.04
CA ASP A 707 -39.90 137.39 -89.69
C ASP A 707 -40.16 137.24 -91.21
N ASP A 708 -41.05 138.10 -91.73
CA ASP A 708 -41.64 138.10 -93.07
C ASP A 708 -41.44 139.46 -93.82
N TYR A 709 -40.63 140.42 -93.32
CA TYR A 709 -40.69 141.84 -93.75
C TYR A 709 -39.39 142.63 -94.10
N ILE A 710 -38.22 142.01 -94.17
CA ILE A 710 -36.91 142.64 -94.54
C ILE A 710 -36.97 143.65 -95.73
N GLN A 711 -36.65 144.95 -95.53
CA GLN A 711 -36.51 145.96 -96.62
C GLN A 711 -35.43 147.05 -96.41
N SER A 712 -34.69 147.39 -97.48
CA SER A 712 -33.51 148.28 -97.47
C SER A 712 -33.49 149.37 -98.58
N PRO A 713 -32.92 150.58 -98.34
CA PRO A 713 -32.66 151.62 -99.36
C PRO A 713 -31.18 152.03 -99.57
N ASP A 714 -30.83 152.37 -100.81
CA ASP A 714 -29.46 152.59 -101.38
C ASP A 714 -29.26 154.08 -101.89
N PRO A 715 -28.15 154.52 -102.54
CA PRO A 715 -26.88 155.09 -101.98
C PRO A 715 -26.48 156.51 -102.49
N VAL A 716 -25.38 157.13 -101.98
CA VAL A 716 -24.38 157.93 -102.77
C VAL A 716 -23.00 158.18 -102.06
N ASP A 717 -21.88 158.03 -102.81
CA ASP A 717 -20.50 158.64 -102.74
C ASP A 717 -19.53 158.58 -101.50
N ASP A 718 -18.50 157.71 -101.63
CA ASP A 718 -17.01 157.94 -101.69
C ASP A 718 -16.10 158.51 -100.54
N GLU A 719 -15.16 157.65 -100.03
CA GLU A 719 -13.65 157.77 -99.91
C GLU A 719 -12.92 157.15 -98.64
N GLU A 720 -11.62 156.80 -98.79
CA GLU A 720 -10.77 155.78 -98.08
C GLU A 720 -10.36 155.80 -96.55
N THR A 721 -10.34 154.59 -95.92
CA THR A 721 -9.33 153.79 -95.08
C THR A 721 -8.29 154.45 -94.08
N PRO A 722 -7.36 153.77 -93.30
CA PRO A 722 -7.01 152.30 -93.06
C PRO A 722 -6.49 151.82 -91.62
N GLY A 723 -6.26 150.50 -91.36
CA GLY A 723 -5.00 149.95 -90.72
C GLY A 723 -4.94 148.94 -89.49
N PHE A 724 -4.11 147.86 -89.59
CA PHE A 724 -3.36 147.00 -88.58
C PHE A 724 -4.10 146.21 -87.43
N GLY A 725 -3.60 145.16 -86.71
CA GLY A 725 -2.24 144.53 -86.43
C GLY A 725 -2.22 143.02 -85.94
N THR A 726 -1.27 142.53 -85.10
CA THR A 726 -0.85 141.05 -84.98
C THR A 726 -0.25 140.48 -83.64
N LEU A 727 -0.44 139.16 -83.29
CA LEU A 727 0.41 138.17 -82.49
C LEU A 727 -0.32 136.76 -82.38
N ALA A 728 0.12 135.52 -81.99
CA ALA A 728 1.32 134.75 -81.50
C ALA A 728 1.71 134.75 -79.98
N GLY A 729 2.14 133.67 -79.25
CA GLY A 729 2.43 132.18 -79.38
C GLY A 729 3.20 131.65 -78.10
N VAL A 730 3.67 130.39 -77.77
CA VAL A 730 3.83 128.97 -78.28
C VAL A 730 4.33 128.01 -77.11
N ILE A 731 4.39 126.64 -77.23
CA ILE A 731 5.09 125.55 -76.40
C ILE A 731 4.18 124.73 -75.39
N SER A 732 4.20 123.39 -75.07
CA SER A 732 4.98 122.09 -75.28
C SER A 732 5.90 121.58 -74.09
N MET A 733 6.30 120.29 -73.81
CA MET A 733 6.34 118.94 -74.48
C MET A 733 6.79 117.71 -73.56
N LEU A 734 6.27 116.46 -73.77
CA LEU A 734 6.83 115.06 -73.52
C LEU A 734 6.99 114.38 -72.10
N GLY A 735 6.80 113.03 -71.99
CA GLY A 735 7.45 112.14 -70.97
C GLY A 735 6.83 110.73 -70.70
N ALA A 736 7.63 109.66 -70.53
CA ALA A 736 7.20 108.29 -70.10
C ALA A 736 8.37 107.41 -69.58
N ALA A 737 8.12 106.45 -68.65
CA ALA A 737 9.10 105.46 -68.18
C ALA A 737 8.47 104.20 -67.51
N MET A 738 9.13 103.04 -67.63
CA MET A 738 8.85 101.81 -66.86
C MET A 738 9.71 101.76 -65.58
N PHE A 739 9.29 100.99 -64.56
CA PHE A 739 10.22 100.30 -63.66
C PHE A 739 9.72 98.90 -63.27
N LEU A 740 10.63 98.02 -62.88
CA LEU A 740 10.32 96.62 -62.56
C LEU A 740 11.20 96.11 -61.39
N GLY A 741 10.55 95.77 -60.28
CA GLY A 741 11.01 94.78 -59.31
C GLY A 741 11.76 95.26 -58.05
N ARG A 742 11.41 94.63 -56.91
CA ARG A 742 12.23 93.61 -56.22
C ARG A 742 12.26 93.76 -54.68
N ARG A 743 12.08 92.60 -53.99
CA ARG A 743 12.60 92.23 -52.63
C ARG A 743 11.79 92.81 -51.46
N ARG A 744 11.55 92.14 -50.33
CA ARG A 744 12.21 91.02 -49.62
C ARG A 744 11.49 90.88 -48.26
N GLU A 745 11.61 89.70 -47.64
CA GLU A 745 10.99 89.36 -46.35
C GLU A 745 9.46 89.39 -46.52
#